data_AF-A0A7K0A7F9-F1
#
_entry.id   AF-A0A7K0A7F9-F1
#
_cell.length_a   1.000
_cell.length_b   1.000
_cell.length_c   1.000
_cell.angle_alpha   90.00
_cell.angle_beta   90.00
_cell.angle_gamma   90.00
#
_symmetry.space_group_name_H-M   'P 1'
#
loop_
_entity.id
_entity.type
_entity.pdbx_description
1 polymer ?
#
loop_
_entity_poly.entity_id
_entity_poly.type
_entity_poly.pdbx_seq_one_letter_code
_entity_poly.pdbx_strand_id
1 'polypeptide(L)'
;MAASFAVAACSAVPAGRPSERLGARSALRLSGVASGAVLVATAAAGHSFATFLVLLLLAGVANSLAFASANVTVGRVIRRQGVGLGLLQSALPVATLLSGLSLPYVGAVLGWRWVFLGAALLPLVVYGSVPAHDGHERVEQGTRARRVGIGPKALLLLLALAGGFAFSSGAALGTFTVQSAIAAGHDARFSGLLLSLGSVAAILVRVVSGFAVERLRYDPLRLVSGMLLLGALGYLALATHRSAAWLALGTVLAFGAGWGWTGVALFVAIRMYARTPAVAAGMVGTGLCLGGVVGPPAHGVHGDRGRFRRGLAGGGGCHGPRRPHRGDRPSCCPGGTPCPDALISRSSARAAVAGSGAFVYNSCHHALGAGRERARGSRGGGRPVMSPDPSATPTEPRLWEAQGSAEDTPVPSRAATRAPPHSPAVSLRTRLGSATRGASGILVLLSLMALWELSVVTGAVDTPTWPRFSIILLAFAQFVRSGTVIDVFAPSLWRLAAGYSIAMVSAIAAGMAMGYFKPVHRLFEPLVEILRPIPSPAYIPMAILFLGIGNEMKIFMIAFACFFPIVVNTVSGVQNVEPVLLDTAKTLGLDTREVVRKIVLPAAATYIAAGMRISLAIALIITVIAEMVAGNDGIGFYILSSQRSFRISEMYAAVVALAILGYSLNRLFVGVEARLLAWSPAIRNR
;
A
#
# COMPACT_ATOMS: atom_id res chain seq x y z
N MET A 1 -1.43 18.96 -1.08
CA MET A 1 -0.93 17.85 -0.24
C MET A 1 -0.95 16.51 -0.99
N ALA A 2 -2.11 15.99 -1.42
CA ALA A 2 -2.19 14.70 -2.13
C ALA A 2 -1.26 14.60 -3.36
N ALA A 3 -1.18 15.64 -4.18
CA ALA A 3 -0.26 15.69 -5.34
C ALA A 3 1.22 15.54 -4.95
N SER A 4 1.64 16.11 -3.82
CA SER A 4 3.01 15.99 -3.32
C SER A 4 3.32 14.57 -2.86
N PHE A 5 2.37 13.91 -2.16
CA PHE A 5 2.49 12.49 -1.82
C PHE A 5 2.47 11.57 -3.04
N ALA A 6 1.72 11.92 -4.09
CA ALA A 6 1.66 11.14 -5.32
C ALA A 6 3.02 11.16 -6.04
N VAL A 7 3.60 12.34 -6.19
CA VAL A 7 4.98 12.46 -6.71
C VAL A 7 5.95 11.74 -5.80
N ALA A 8 5.77 11.81 -4.48
CA ALA A 8 6.67 11.12 -3.57
C ALA A 8 6.60 9.60 -3.71
N ALA A 9 5.40 9.03 -3.84
CA ALA A 9 5.19 7.61 -4.09
C ALA A 9 5.79 7.16 -5.44
N CYS A 10 5.58 7.94 -6.51
CA CYS A 10 6.10 7.63 -7.84
C CYS A 10 7.62 7.80 -7.94
N SER A 11 8.19 8.75 -7.20
CA SER A 11 9.63 9.03 -7.23
C SER A 11 10.44 8.19 -6.23
N ALA A 12 9.81 7.54 -5.24
CA ALA A 12 10.51 6.73 -4.23
C ALA A 12 11.38 5.61 -4.82
N VAL A 13 10.91 4.91 -5.87
CA VAL A 13 11.65 3.83 -6.53
C VAL A 13 12.81 4.38 -7.39
N PRO A 14 12.60 5.34 -8.31
CA PRO A 14 13.70 5.89 -9.10
C PRO A 14 14.69 6.75 -8.29
N ALA A 15 14.27 7.36 -7.16
CA ALA A 15 15.15 8.15 -6.29
C ALA A 15 16.14 7.31 -5.47
N GLY A 16 15.93 5.99 -5.38
CA GLY A 16 16.89 5.08 -4.75
C GLY A 16 18.24 5.03 -5.47
N ARG A 17 18.23 4.96 -6.81
CA ARG A 17 19.46 4.86 -7.64
C ARG A 17 20.39 6.09 -7.52
N PRO A 18 19.90 7.34 -7.54
CA PRO A 18 20.71 8.51 -7.22
C PRO A 18 21.28 8.48 -5.80
N SER A 19 20.50 8.07 -4.80
CA SER A 19 20.98 7.99 -3.42
C SER A 19 22.12 6.97 -3.24
N GLU A 20 22.07 5.88 -4.02
CA GLU A 20 23.12 4.85 -4.05
C GLU A 20 24.40 5.36 -4.75
N ARG A 21 24.27 6.21 -5.78
CA ARG A 21 25.42 6.78 -6.51
C ARG A 21 26.06 7.99 -5.82
N LEU A 22 25.26 8.82 -5.18
CA LEU A 22 25.70 10.08 -4.56
C LEU A 22 26.21 9.89 -3.12
N GLY A 23 25.85 8.79 -2.48
CA GLY A 23 26.03 8.59 -1.04
C GLY A 23 24.89 9.22 -0.24
N ALA A 24 24.55 8.63 0.91
CA ALA A 24 23.38 9.01 1.69
C ALA A 24 23.49 10.44 2.24
N ARG A 25 24.69 10.91 2.61
CA ARG A 25 24.91 12.27 3.14
C ARG A 25 24.80 13.33 2.04
N SER A 26 25.37 13.08 0.87
CA SER A 26 25.26 13.99 -0.28
C SER A 26 23.81 14.10 -0.77
N ALA A 27 23.08 12.97 -0.80
CA ALA A 27 21.67 12.94 -1.13
C ALA A 27 20.81 13.74 -0.14
N LEU A 28 21.13 13.67 1.17
CA LEU A 28 20.49 14.50 2.19
C LEU A 28 20.75 15.99 1.97
N ARG A 29 22.00 16.40 1.70
CA ARG A 29 22.34 17.81 1.41
C ARG A 29 21.62 18.32 0.17
N LEU A 30 21.60 17.54 -0.91
CA LEU A 30 20.89 17.87 -2.14
C LEU A 30 19.38 18.03 -1.89
N SER A 31 18.77 17.11 -1.13
CA SER A 31 17.36 17.20 -0.77
C SER A 31 17.03 18.44 0.08
N GLY A 32 17.95 18.84 0.96
CA GLY A 32 17.85 20.07 1.75
C GLY A 32 17.86 21.32 0.87
N VAL A 33 18.85 21.44 -0.02
CA VAL A 33 18.94 22.57 -0.97
C VAL A 33 17.70 22.65 -1.85
N ALA A 34 17.26 21.52 -2.41
CA ALA A 34 16.04 21.47 -3.23
C ALA A 34 14.80 21.90 -2.44
N SER A 35 14.65 21.44 -1.18
CA SER A 35 13.53 21.83 -0.32
C SER A 35 13.56 23.32 0.03
N GLY A 36 14.73 23.87 0.34
CA GLY A 36 14.91 25.30 0.61
C GLY A 36 14.56 26.17 -0.60
N ALA A 37 15.03 25.78 -1.79
CA ALA A 37 14.73 26.47 -3.04
C ALA A 37 13.21 26.48 -3.34
N VAL A 38 12.53 25.36 -3.13
CA VAL A 38 11.07 25.27 -3.31
C VAL A 38 10.32 26.16 -2.32
N LEU A 39 10.77 26.24 -1.06
CA LEU A 39 10.15 27.13 -0.05
C LEU A 39 10.31 28.61 -0.41
N VAL A 40 11.50 29.03 -0.83
CA VAL A 40 11.75 30.41 -1.30
C VAL A 40 10.92 30.70 -2.56
N ALA A 41 10.89 29.78 -3.52
CA ALA A 41 10.08 29.93 -4.73
C ALA A 41 8.57 29.99 -4.43
N THR A 42 8.10 29.28 -3.40
CA THR A 42 6.71 29.35 -2.93
C THR A 42 6.39 30.71 -2.36
N ALA A 43 7.30 31.29 -1.57
CA ALA A 43 7.16 32.65 -1.07
C ALA A 43 7.20 33.69 -2.20
N ALA A 44 8.04 33.50 -3.22
CA ALA A 44 8.25 34.47 -4.30
C ALA A 44 7.19 34.41 -5.40
N ALA A 45 6.76 33.20 -5.80
CA ALA A 45 5.97 32.96 -7.01
C ALA A 45 4.63 32.23 -6.77
N GLY A 46 4.23 31.99 -5.52
CA GLY A 46 2.98 31.31 -5.14
C GLY A 46 1.71 32.13 -5.37
N HIS A 47 1.60 32.81 -6.52
CA HIS A 47 0.49 33.70 -6.87
C HIS A 47 -0.65 33.00 -7.61
N SER A 48 -0.35 31.90 -8.30
CA SER A 48 -1.32 31.11 -9.07
C SER A 48 -1.39 29.69 -8.50
N PHE A 49 -2.58 29.10 -8.56
CA PHE A 49 -2.78 27.69 -8.22
C PHE A 49 -1.86 26.77 -9.02
N ALA A 50 -1.63 27.05 -10.31
CA ALA A 50 -0.77 26.26 -11.16
C ALA A 50 0.69 26.32 -10.69
N THR A 51 1.22 27.52 -10.39
CA THR A 51 2.58 27.69 -9.88
C THR A 51 2.76 27.01 -8.52
N PHE A 52 1.77 27.17 -7.63
CA PHE A 52 1.79 26.52 -6.32
C PHE A 52 1.74 24.98 -6.44
N LEU A 53 0.96 24.45 -7.39
CA LEU A 53 0.89 23.02 -7.67
C LEU A 53 2.25 22.50 -8.17
N VAL A 54 2.88 23.16 -9.13
CA VAL A 54 4.21 22.77 -9.65
C VAL A 54 5.25 22.75 -8.54
N LEU A 55 5.28 23.77 -7.68
CA LEU A 55 6.19 23.83 -6.53
C LEU A 55 5.92 22.70 -5.52
N LEU A 56 4.66 22.33 -5.28
CA LEU A 56 4.32 21.18 -4.44
C LEU A 56 4.73 19.82 -5.04
N LEU A 57 4.72 19.69 -6.36
CA LEU A 57 5.23 18.50 -7.06
C LEU A 57 6.75 18.40 -6.86
N LEU A 58 7.47 19.50 -7.05
CA LEU A 58 8.93 19.56 -6.81
C LEU A 58 9.30 19.26 -5.36
N ALA A 59 8.51 19.75 -4.39
CA ALA A 59 8.67 19.39 -2.98
C ALA A 59 8.53 17.88 -2.74
N GLY A 60 7.62 17.20 -3.47
CA GLY A 60 7.43 15.75 -3.38
C GLY A 60 8.65 14.94 -3.82
N VAL A 61 9.37 15.42 -4.85
CA VAL A 61 10.63 14.80 -5.31
C VAL A 61 11.72 14.95 -4.25
N ALA A 62 11.90 16.17 -3.72
CA ALA A 62 12.89 16.44 -2.68
C ALA A 62 12.61 15.61 -1.41
N ASN A 63 11.35 15.52 -0.99
CA ASN A 63 10.91 14.74 0.15
C ASN A 63 11.23 13.24 0.00
N SER A 64 11.10 12.68 -1.21
CA SER A 64 11.39 11.25 -1.45
C SER A 64 12.86 10.92 -1.32
N LEU A 65 13.72 11.79 -1.85
CA LEU A 65 15.17 11.65 -1.72
C LEU A 65 15.61 11.74 -0.25
N ALA A 66 15.03 12.69 0.50
CA ALA A 66 15.27 12.83 1.94
C ALA A 66 14.80 11.59 2.73
N PHE A 67 13.59 11.11 2.44
CA PHE A 67 12.98 9.98 3.14
C PHE A 67 13.78 8.68 2.94
N ALA A 68 14.22 8.38 1.71
CA ALA A 68 15.02 7.18 1.44
C ALA A 68 16.40 7.26 2.14
N SER A 69 17.09 8.39 2.00
CA SER A 69 18.46 8.58 2.50
C SER A 69 18.54 8.62 4.03
N ALA A 70 17.57 9.27 4.68
CA ALA A 70 17.55 9.38 6.14
C ALA A 70 17.28 8.03 6.83
N ASN A 71 16.34 7.23 6.30
CA ASN A 71 15.99 5.93 6.88
C ASN A 71 17.16 4.93 6.81
N VAL A 72 17.91 4.94 5.71
CA VAL A 72 19.11 4.10 5.56
C VAL A 72 20.21 4.53 6.53
N THR A 73 20.41 5.84 6.71
CA THR A 73 21.40 6.38 7.64
C THR A 73 21.09 6.02 9.08
N VAL A 74 19.82 6.20 9.52
CA VAL A 74 19.39 5.83 10.88
C VAL A 74 19.53 4.33 11.12
N GLY A 75 19.19 3.49 10.14
CA GLY A 75 19.29 2.04 10.26
C GLY A 75 20.73 1.52 10.40
N ARG A 76 21.73 2.25 9.88
CA ARG A 76 23.15 1.83 9.88
C ARG A 76 23.98 2.45 11.00
N VAL A 77 23.77 3.73 11.31
CA VAL A 77 24.66 4.52 12.19
C VAL A 77 24.13 4.57 13.64
N ILE A 78 22.81 4.57 13.84
CA ILE A 78 22.23 4.83 15.16
C ILE A 78 22.06 3.53 15.95
N ARG A 79 22.74 3.43 17.11
CA ARG A 79 22.65 2.28 18.02
C ARG A 79 21.24 2.08 18.60
N ARG A 80 20.54 3.17 18.92
CA ARG A 80 19.14 3.18 19.39
C ARG A 80 18.16 3.43 18.24
N GLN A 81 17.98 2.39 17.41
CA GLN A 81 17.16 2.46 16.19
C GLN A 81 15.69 2.83 16.45
N GLY A 82 15.08 2.37 17.54
CA GLY A 82 13.69 2.66 17.89
C GLY A 82 13.46 4.14 18.18
N VAL A 83 14.28 4.74 19.05
CA VAL A 83 14.22 6.18 19.32
C VAL A 83 14.63 7.00 18.09
N GLY A 84 15.66 6.57 17.36
CA GLY A 84 16.12 7.24 16.14
C GLY A 84 15.05 7.31 15.05
N LEU A 85 14.32 6.21 14.81
CA LEU A 85 13.22 6.16 13.85
C LEU A 85 11.99 6.95 14.35
N GLY A 86 11.72 6.94 15.66
CA GLY A 86 10.69 7.78 16.27
C GLY A 86 10.94 9.27 16.06
N LEU A 87 12.19 9.72 16.28
CA LEU A 87 12.60 11.11 16.02
C LEU A 87 12.53 11.45 14.54
N LEU A 88 13.05 10.58 13.66
CA LEU A 88 13.00 10.80 12.22
C LEU A 88 11.56 10.95 11.70
N GLN A 89 10.66 10.08 12.15
CA GLN A 89 9.24 10.12 11.75
C GLN A 89 8.44 11.23 12.45
N SER A 90 9.06 11.99 13.36
CA SER A 90 8.44 13.17 13.99
C SER A 90 8.54 14.42 13.11
N ALA A 91 9.28 14.39 12.00
CA ALA A 91 9.40 15.53 11.08
C ALA A 91 8.05 16.05 10.55
N LEU A 92 7.11 15.14 10.23
CA LEU A 92 5.75 15.51 9.75
C LEU A 92 4.91 16.20 10.84
N PRO A 93 4.80 15.66 12.07
CA PRO A 93 4.22 16.39 13.20
C PRO A 93 4.92 17.71 13.52
N VAL A 94 6.25 17.81 13.43
CA VAL A 94 6.97 19.07 13.64
C VAL A 94 6.57 20.11 12.60
N ALA A 95 6.47 19.74 11.32
CA ALA A 95 5.97 20.63 10.28
C ALA A 95 4.52 21.07 10.55
N THR A 96 3.69 20.16 11.07
CA THR A 96 2.29 20.43 11.43
C THR A 96 2.17 21.35 12.64
N LEU A 97 3.05 21.18 13.64
CA LEU A 97 3.20 22.05 14.80
C LEU A 97 3.57 23.47 14.36
N LEU A 98 4.61 23.59 13.53
CA LEU A 98 5.05 24.89 12.97
C LEU A 98 3.93 25.54 12.15
N SER A 99 3.20 24.76 11.35
CA SER A 99 2.02 25.25 10.62
C SER A 99 0.93 25.75 11.56
N GLY A 100 0.62 25.02 12.62
CA GLY A 100 -0.39 25.38 13.62
C GLY A 100 -0.03 26.65 14.40
N LEU A 101 1.24 26.81 14.75
CA LEU A 101 1.77 28.04 15.38
C LEU A 101 1.88 29.19 14.38
N SER A 102 2.13 28.93 13.11
CA SER A 102 2.27 29.98 12.10
C SER A 102 0.99 30.80 11.93
N LEU A 103 -0.19 30.16 12.01
CA LEU A 103 -1.49 30.81 11.84
C LEU A 103 -1.73 31.98 12.83
N PRO A 104 -1.64 31.78 14.16
CA PRO A 104 -1.88 32.85 15.12
C PRO A 104 -0.72 33.87 15.24
N TYR A 105 0.53 33.48 14.97
CA TYR A 105 1.70 34.32 15.29
C TYR A 105 2.34 35.03 14.09
N VAL A 106 2.32 34.42 12.90
CA VAL A 106 3.06 34.95 11.72
C VAL A 106 2.12 35.22 10.55
N GLY A 107 1.30 34.23 10.17
CA GLY A 107 0.41 34.31 9.02
C GLY A 107 -0.63 35.41 9.14
N ALA A 108 -1.20 35.60 10.33
CA ALA A 108 -2.19 36.65 10.59
C ALA A 108 -1.60 38.06 10.75
N VAL A 109 -0.33 38.17 11.18
CA VAL A 109 0.31 39.46 11.52
C VAL A 109 1.16 39.99 10.37
N LEU A 110 1.99 39.14 9.77
CA LEU A 110 2.99 39.49 8.76
C LEU A 110 2.57 39.02 7.35
N GLY A 111 1.61 38.10 7.26
CA GLY A 111 1.18 37.48 6.02
C GLY A 111 1.86 36.15 5.74
N TRP A 112 1.22 35.32 4.92
CA TRP A 112 1.60 33.91 4.70
C TRP A 112 2.98 33.71 4.05
N ARG A 113 3.51 34.69 3.30
CA ARG A 113 4.79 34.59 2.57
C ARG A 113 5.99 34.43 3.51
N TRP A 114 5.95 35.11 4.66
CA TRP A 114 7.02 35.06 5.66
C TRP A 114 7.12 33.71 6.37
N VAL A 115 6.03 32.94 6.41
CA VAL A 115 6.05 31.58 6.94
C VAL A 115 6.95 30.68 6.08
N PHE A 116 6.86 30.80 4.76
CA PHE A 116 7.68 30.01 3.83
C PHE A 116 9.15 30.45 3.83
N LEU A 117 9.43 31.76 3.92
CA LEU A 117 10.80 32.27 4.04
C LEU A 117 11.46 31.84 5.35
N GLY A 118 10.74 31.93 6.48
CA GLY A 118 11.23 31.44 7.77
C GLY A 118 11.51 29.93 7.75
N ALA A 119 10.62 29.14 7.13
CA ALA A 119 10.81 27.71 6.97
C ALA A 119 12.02 27.36 6.08
N ALA A 120 12.39 28.21 5.11
CA ALA A 120 13.53 27.98 4.22
C ALA A 120 14.89 28.04 4.93
N LEU A 121 14.96 28.57 6.15
CA LEU A 121 16.18 28.56 6.97
C LEU A 121 16.53 27.15 7.49
N LEU A 122 15.53 26.30 7.74
CA LEU A 122 15.74 24.94 8.27
C LEU A 122 16.59 24.06 7.34
N PRO A 123 16.32 23.98 6.02
CA PRO A 123 17.17 23.24 5.10
C PRO A 123 18.61 23.78 4.98
N LEU A 124 18.84 25.09 5.19
CA LEU A 124 20.18 25.67 5.20
C LEU A 124 20.99 25.21 6.41
N VAL A 125 20.34 25.12 7.59
CA VAL A 125 20.94 24.54 8.79
C VAL A 125 21.29 23.06 8.58
N VAL A 126 20.40 22.30 7.93
CA VAL A 126 20.68 20.90 7.57
C VAL A 126 21.86 20.80 6.60
N TYR A 127 21.93 21.67 5.59
CA TYR A 127 23.03 21.69 4.62
C TYR A 127 24.40 21.96 5.25
N GLY A 128 24.44 22.82 6.28
CA GLY A 128 25.65 23.15 7.03
C GLY A 128 26.04 22.14 8.11
N SER A 129 25.09 21.37 8.64
CA SER A 129 25.33 20.40 9.73
C SER A 129 25.64 18.98 9.24
N VAL A 130 25.28 18.63 8.00
CA VAL A 130 25.61 17.33 7.41
C VAL A 130 27.02 17.36 6.78
N PRO A 131 27.95 16.50 7.21
CA PRO A 131 29.31 16.47 6.67
C PRO A 131 29.36 16.29 5.14
N ALA A 132 30.32 16.96 4.49
CA ALA A 132 30.42 17.03 3.03
C ALA A 132 30.92 15.74 2.35
N HIS A 133 31.59 14.86 3.10
CA HIS A 133 32.10 13.59 2.59
C HIS A 133 31.68 12.40 3.45
N ASP A 134 31.35 11.31 2.77
CA ASP A 134 31.33 9.98 3.34
C ASP A 134 32.80 9.57 3.48
N GLY A 135 33.34 9.57 4.72
CA GLY A 135 34.70 9.07 4.94
C GLY A 135 34.77 7.60 4.50
N HIS A 136 35.59 7.30 3.48
CA HIS A 136 36.06 5.99 2.99
C HIS A 136 35.21 4.72 3.19
N GLU A 137 33.89 4.77 3.33
CA GLU A 137 33.02 3.59 3.21
C GLU A 137 32.60 3.45 1.74
N ARG A 138 33.57 3.12 0.87
CA ARG A 138 33.25 2.51 -0.42
C ARG A 138 32.60 1.16 -0.10
N VAL A 139 31.27 1.16 -0.13
CA VAL A 139 30.45 -0.04 -0.03
C VAL A 139 30.94 -1.04 -1.10
N GLU A 140 31.47 -2.18 -0.67
CA GLU A 140 31.60 -3.37 -1.51
C GLU A 140 30.22 -3.71 -2.08
N GLN A 141 29.95 -3.26 -3.30
CA GLN A 141 28.64 -3.40 -3.95
C GLN A 141 28.74 -3.98 -5.36
N GLY A 142 29.79 -4.79 -5.58
CA GLY A 142 30.05 -5.42 -6.87
C GLY A 142 30.31 -6.91 -6.75
N THR A 143 29.37 -7.71 -6.22
CA THR A 143 29.31 -9.15 -6.53
C THR A 143 28.01 -9.79 -6.05
N ARG A 144 27.25 -10.35 -7.01
CA ARG A 144 26.15 -11.33 -6.84
C ARG A 144 25.14 -11.03 -5.71
N ALA A 145 24.04 -10.37 -6.08
CA ALA A 145 22.77 -10.53 -5.38
C ALA A 145 22.31 -12.00 -5.49
N ARG A 146 22.84 -12.85 -4.59
CA ARG A 146 22.33 -14.19 -4.30
C ARG A 146 20.86 -14.00 -3.91
N ARG A 147 19.92 -14.70 -4.54
CA ARG A 147 18.48 -14.65 -4.17
C ARG A 147 18.35 -15.12 -2.72
N VAL A 148 18.30 -14.19 -1.78
CA VAL A 148 18.09 -14.47 -0.36
C VAL A 148 16.58 -14.58 -0.12
N GLY A 149 16.15 -15.65 0.55
CA GLY A 149 14.76 -15.88 0.93
C GLY A 149 14.21 -14.70 1.73
N ILE A 150 13.26 -14.00 1.13
CA ILE A 150 12.49 -12.93 1.76
C ILE A 150 11.57 -13.62 2.77
N GLY A 151 11.40 -13.06 3.98
CA GLY A 151 10.32 -13.48 4.90
C GLY A 151 8.94 -13.43 4.21
N PRO A 152 7.83 -13.79 4.90
CA PRO A 152 6.52 -13.80 4.25
C PRO A 152 6.20 -12.41 3.67
N LYS A 153 6.31 -12.25 2.34
CA LYS A 153 6.02 -11.01 1.60
C LYS A 153 4.64 -10.47 1.95
N ALA A 154 3.70 -11.37 2.27
CA ALA A 154 2.37 -11.08 2.75
C ALA A 154 2.37 -10.20 4.02
N LEU A 155 3.29 -10.41 4.96
CA LEU A 155 3.36 -9.61 6.18
C LEU A 155 3.91 -8.20 5.91
N LEU A 156 4.90 -8.07 5.03
CA LEU A 156 5.43 -6.76 4.63
C LEU A 156 4.39 -5.97 3.83
N LEU A 157 3.65 -6.65 2.94
CA LEU A 157 2.52 -6.09 2.21
C LEU A 157 1.39 -5.68 3.18
N LEU A 158 1.06 -6.52 4.15
CA LEU A 158 0.06 -6.23 5.17
C LEU A 158 0.46 -5.00 6.00
N LEU A 159 1.71 -4.90 6.42
CA LEU A 159 2.23 -3.75 7.16
C LEU A 159 2.19 -2.46 6.32
N ALA A 160 2.50 -2.55 5.03
CA ALA A 160 2.42 -1.43 4.10
C ALA A 160 0.96 -1.00 3.85
N LEU A 161 0.04 -1.94 3.64
CA LEU A 161 -1.38 -1.67 3.41
C LEU A 161 -2.07 -1.12 4.66
N ALA A 162 -1.91 -1.80 5.80
CA ALA A 162 -2.45 -1.35 7.08
C ALA A 162 -1.86 0.01 7.47
N GLY A 163 -0.55 0.19 7.23
CA GLY A 163 0.11 1.46 7.43
C GLY A 163 -0.44 2.56 6.51
N GLY A 164 -0.72 2.26 5.25
CA GLY A 164 -1.34 3.19 4.30
C GLY A 164 -2.74 3.63 4.72
N PHE A 165 -3.60 2.69 5.12
CA PHE A 165 -4.94 3.04 5.63
C PHE A 165 -4.88 3.88 6.92
N ALA A 166 -4.01 3.50 7.85
CA ALA A 166 -3.83 4.26 9.08
C ALA A 166 -3.25 5.67 8.79
N PHE A 167 -2.29 5.78 7.88
CA PHE A 167 -1.70 7.07 7.50
C PHE A 167 -2.68 7.95 6.71
N SER A 168 -3.57 7.36 5.91
CA SER A 168 -4.67 8.08 5.23
C SER A 168 -5.51 8.88 6.23
N SER A 169 -5.83 8.29 7.38
CA SER A 169 -6.53 9.01 8.47
C SER A 169 -5.64 10.11 9.09
N GLY A 170 -4.37 9.80 9.40
CA GLY A 170 -3.45 10.75 10.04
C GLY A 170 -3.09 11.95 9.16
N ALA A 171 -2.95 11.76 7.85
CA ALA A 171 -2.67 12.83 6.90
C ALA A 171 -3.86 13.82 6.79
N ALA A 172 -5.09 13.31 6.94
CA ALA A 172 -6.28 14.15 6.96
C ALA A 172 -6.35 15.02 8.23
N LEU A 173 -5.90 14.53 9.39
CA LEU A 173 -5.86 15.31 10.63
C LEU A 173 -5.11 16.64 10.46
N GLY A 174 -3.89 16.60 9.92
CA GLY A 174 -3.08 17.82 9.72
C GLY A 174 -3.74 18.84 8.78
N THR A 175 -4.56 18.37 7.83
CA THR A 175 -5.21 19.22 6.83
C THR A 175 -6.52 19.82 7.33
N PHE A 176 -7.35 19.01 7.99
CA PHE A 176 -8.74 19.36 8.27
C PHE A 176 -9.00 19.76 9.72
N THR A 177 -8.10 19.50 10.68
CA THR A 177 -8.36 19.80 12.10
C THR A 177 -8.69 21.28 12.32
N VAL A 178 -7.91 22.19 11.72
CA VAL A 178 -8.15 23.65 11.84
C VAL A 178 -9.48 24.03 11.18
N GLN A 179 -9.71 23.56 9.96
CA GLN A 179 -10.94 23.87 9.22
C GLN A 179 -12.19 23.33 9.93
N SER A 180 -12.12 22.13 10.51
CA SER A 180 -13.20 21.49 11.26
C SER A 180 -13.47 22.21 12.58
N ALA A 181 -12.44 22.70 13.28
CA ALA A 181 -12.60 23.49 14.50
C ALA A 181 -13.26 24.85 14.21
N ILE A 182 -12.82 25.54 13.15
CA ILE A 182 -13.45 26.79 12.70
C ILE A 182 -14.91 26.55 12.27
N ALA A 183 -15.17 25.47 11.51
CA ALA A 183 -16.53 25.12 11.09
C ALA A 183 -17.45 24.73 12.27
N ALA A 184 -16.88 24.30 13.40
CA ALA A 184 -17.60 24.05 14.65
C ALA A 184 -17.84 25.32 15.48
N GLY A 185 -17.44 26.50 15.00
CA GLY A 185 -17.65 27.78 15.66
C GLY A 185 -16.51 28.24 16.58
N HIS A 186 -15.33 27.62 16.51
CA HIS A 186 -14.17 28.04 17.29
C HIS A 186 -13.30 29.06 16.55
N ASP A 187 -12.63 29.93 17.32
CA ASP A 187 -11.72 30.93 16.77
C ASP A 187 -10.48 30.33 16.08
N ALA A 188 -9.90 31.08 15.15
CA ALA A 188 -8.68 30.68 14.43
C ALA A 188 -7.49 30.43 15.37
N ARG A 189 -7.37 31.22 16.46
CA ARG A 189 -6.32 31.04 17.49
C ARG A 189 -6.46 29.71 18.21
N PHE A 190 -7.65 29.38 18.70
CA PHE A 190 -7.93 28.09 19.34
C PHE A 190 -7.65 26.93 18.39
N SER A 191 -8.08 27.05 17.13
CA SER A 191 -7.92 26.02 16.12
C SER A 191 -6.44 25.73 15.78
N GLY A 192 -5.60 26.77 15.69
CA GLY A 192 -4.16 26.63 15.52
C GLY A 192 -3.44 26.02 16.73
N LEU A 193 -3.85 26.41 17.95
CA LEU A 193 -3.35 25.81 19.19
C LEU A 193 -3.76 24.34 19.34
N LEU A 194 -4.98 23.98 18.94
CA LEU A 194 -5.48 22.61 18.94
C LEU A 194 -4.63 21.71 18.01
N LEU A 195 -4.34 22.20 16.79
CA LEU A 195 -3.45 21.51 15.85
C LEU A 195 -2.02 21.33 16.41
N SER A 196 -1.53 22.36 17.11
CA SER A 196 -0.22 22.36 17.76
C SER A 196 -0.16 21.34 18.90
N LEU A 197 -1.19 21.30 19.75
CA LEU A 197 -1.33 20.36 20.85
C LEU A 197 -1.33 18.91 20.36
N GLY A 198 -2.11 18.60 19.32
CA GLY A 198 -2.09 17.28 18.69
C GLY A 198 -0.70 16.90 18.20
N SER A 199 -0.02 17.84 17.54
CA SER A 199 1.33 17.62 17.01
C SER A 199 2.36 17.35 18.10
N VAL A 200 2.30 18.04 19.25
CA VAL A 200 3.14 17.76 20.42
C VAL A 200 2.90 16.35 20.95
N ALA A 201 1.64 15.95 21.13
CA ALA A 201 1.29 14.60 21.55
C ALA A 201 1.84 13.54 20.59
N ALA A 202 1.74 13.78 19.28
CA ALA A 202 2.25 12.92 18.23
C ALA A 202 3.79 12.74 18.27
N ILE A 203 4.53 13.79 18.64
CA ILE A 203 5.99 13.74 18.80
C ILE A 203 6.36 12.96 20.07
N LEU A 204 5.73 13.30 21.21
CA LEU A 204 6.00 12.64 22.49
C LEU A 204 5.75 11.13 22.41
N VAL A 205 4.61 10.74 21.85
CA VAL A 205 4.25 9.32 21.71
C VAL A 205 5.23 8.58 20.79
N ARG A 206 5.73 9.20 19.71
CA ARG A 206 6.75 8.57 18.84
C ARG A 206 8.06 8.30 19.56
N VAL A 207 8.53 9.25 20.38
CA VAL A 207 9.77 9.09 21.14
C VAL A 207 9.60 8.08 22.26
N VAL A 208 8.51 8.16 23.02
CA VAL A 208 8.20 7.26 24.15
C VAL A 208 8.00 5.82 23.66
N SER A 209 7.24 5.61 22.58
CA SER A 209 7.01 4.28 22.02
C SER A 209 8.28 3.67 21.42
N GLY A 210 9.11 4.48 20.75
CA GLY A 210 10.44 4.06 20.27
C GLY A 210 11.35 3.62 21.42
N PHE A 211 11.34 4.36 22.53
CA PHE A 211 12.08 4.01 23.74
C PHE A 211 11.53 2.76 24.43
N ALA A 212 10.20 2.63 24.54
CA ALA A 212 9.53 1.52 25.20
C ALA A 212 9.82 0.19 24.51
N VAL A 213 9.85 0.16 23.18
CA VAL A 213 10.17 -1.05 22.40
C VAL A 213 11.62 -1.49 22.61
N GLU A 214 12.54 -0.55 22.80
CA GLU A 214 13.96 -0.86 23.03
C GLU A 214 14.26 -1.31 24.46
N ARG A 215 13.62 -0.69 25.46
CA ARG A 215 13.97 -0.91 26.88
C ARG A 215 13.07 -1.93 27.58
N LEU A 216 11.80 -2.02 27.21
CA LEU A 216 10.78 -2.76 27.96
C LEU A 216 10.39 -4.11 27.32
N ARG A 217 11.08 -4.53 26.24
CA ARG A 217 10.84 -5.80 25.50
C ARG A 217 9.36 -6.04 25.14
N TYR A 218 8.58 -4.98 24.93
CA TYR A 218 7.20 -5.11 24.46
C TYR A 218 7.16 -5.69 23.04
N ASP A 219 6.13 -6.48 22.76
CA ASP A 219 5.81 -6.90 21.40
C ASP A 219 5.43 -5.66 20.56
N PRO A 220 6.28 -5.23 19.62
CA PRO A 220 6.07 -3.95 18.93
C PRO A 220 4.81 -3.94 18.07
N LEU A 221 4.38 -5.10 17.55
CA LEU A 221 3.16 -5.22 16.75
C LEU A 221 1.91 -5.04 17.61
N ARG A 222 1.93 -5.54 18.85
CA ARG A 222 0.84 -5.29 19.82
C ARG A 222 0.78 -3.82 20.21
N LEU A 223 1.93 -3.19 20.40
CA LEU A 223 1.99 -1.75 20.69
C LEU A 223 1.38 -0.93 19.55
N VAL A 224 1.77 -1.18 18.30
CA VAL A 224 1.19 -0.52 17.12
C VAL A 224 -0.32 -0.76 17.04
N SER A 225 -0.78 -1.99 17.24
CA SER A 225 -2.20 -2.33 17.21
C SER A 225 -3.00 -1.59 18.29
N GLY A 226 -2.47 -1.52 19.52
CA GLY A 226 -3.09 -0.78 20.62
C GLY A 226 -3.15 0.72 20.34
N MET A 227 -2.09 1.29 19.77
CA MET A 227 -2.06 2.70 19.35
C MET A 227 -3.12 2.99 18.26
N LEU A 228 -3.28 2.11 17.28
CA LEU A 228 -4.29 2.27 16.23
C LEU A 228 -5.72 2.19 16.79
N LEU A 229 -6.00 1.26 17.70
CA LEU A 229 -7.30 1.16 18.37
C LEU A 229 -7.59 2.40 19.23
N LEU A 230 -6.62 2.86 20.00
CA LEU A 230 -6.74 4.09 20.79
C LEU A 230 -6.91 5.32 19.89
N GLY A 231 -6.25 5.35 18.74
CA GLY A 231 -6.42 6.38 17.72
C GLY A 231 -7.83 6.40 17.13
N ALA A 232 -8.43 5.23 16.87
CA ALA A 232 -9.82 5.11 16.42
C ALA A 232 -10.81 5.69 17.44
N LEU A 233 -10.58 5.49 18.75
CA LEU A 233 -11.35 6.15 19.80
C LEU A 233 -11.18 7.67 19.77
N GLY A 234 -9.97 8.17 19.48
CA GLY A 234 -9.71 9.60 19.27
C GLY A 234 -10.51 10.19 18.10
N TYR A 235 -10.56 9.50 16.96
CA TYR A 235 -11.40 9.90 15.82
C TYR A 235 -12.90 9.90 16.16
N LEU A 236 -13.37 8.90 16.92
CA LEU A 236 -14.76 8.86 17.37
C LEU A 236 -15.08 10.03 18.32
N ALA A 237 -14.16 10.37 19.22
CA ALA A 237 -14.30 11.54 20.08
C ALA A 237 -14.40 12.84 19.26
N LEU A 238 -13.55 13.01 18.25
CA LEU A 238 -13.61 14.16 17.34
C LEU A 238 -14.95 14.25 16.58
N ALA A 239 -15.57 13.13 16.21
CA ALA A 239 -16.83 13.11 15.48
C ALA A 239 -18.05 13.56 16.30
N THR A 240 -17.99 13.49 17.64
CA THR A 240 -19.13 13.72 18.53
C THR A 240 -19.31 15.17 19.00
N HIS A 241 -18.34 16.07 18.73
CA HIS A 241 -18.41 17.53 18.96
C HIS A 241 -19.16 17.98 20.24
N ARG A 242 -18.80 17.45 21.42
CA ARG A 242 -19.50 17.77 22.68
C ARG A 242 -19.00 19.02 23.41
N SER A 243 -17.69 19.23 23.48
CA SER A 243 -17.07 20.37 24.19
C SER A 243 -15.65 20.64 23.70
N ALA A 244 -15.10 21.81 24.01
CA ALA A 244 -13.72 22.17 23.67
C ALA A 244 -12.69 21.21 24.31
N ALA A 245 -12.92 20.79 25.55
CA ALA A 245 -12.09 19.80 26.23
C ALA A 245 -12.17 18.42 25.56
N TRP A 246 -13.37 18.04 25.09
CA TRP A 246 -13.56 16.79 24.36
C TRP A 246 -12.86 16.79 22.99
N LEU A 247 -12.89 17.93 22.29
CA LEU A 247 -12.14 18.13 21.05
C LEU A 247 -10.63 18.10 21.29
N ALA A 248 -10.14 18.70 22.38
CA ALA A 248 -8.73 18.61 22.78
C ALA A 248 -8.31 17.17 23.06
N LEU A 249 -9.10 16.42 23.83
CA LEU A 249 -8.86 15.01 24.12
C LEU A 249 -8.84 14.15 22.85
N GLY A 250 -9.86 14.30 22.00
CA GLY A 250 -9.95 13.60 20.72
C GLY A 250 -8.77 13.91 19.80
N THR A 251 -8.33 15.17 19.76
CA THR A 251 -7.15 15.61 18.99
C THR A 251 -5.89 14.97 19.52
N VAL A 252 -5.65 14.98 20.84
CA VAL A 252 -4.48 14.37 21.47
C VAL A 252 -4.42 12.88 21.20
N LEU A 253 -5.54 12.16 21.31
CA LEU A 253 -5.60 10.72 21.05
C LEU A 253 -5.44 10.39 19.56
N ALA A 254 -6.09 11.14 18.67
CA ALA A 254 -6.03 10.90 17.23
C ALA A 254 -4.62 11.19 16.67
N PHE A 255 -3.99 12.29 17.09
CA PHE A 255 -2.62 12.61 16.69
C PHE A 255 -1.58 11.72 17.38
N GLY A 256 -1.71 11.54 18.70
CA GLY A 256 -0.80 10.76 19.52
C GLY A 256 -0.80 9.28 19.13
N ALA A 257 -1.94 8.62 19.26
CA ALA A 257 -2.07 7.18 19.04
C ALA A 257 -2.40 6.84 17.58
N GLY A 258 -3.30 7.60 16.94
CA GLY A 258 -3.75 7.37 15.57
C GLY A 258 -2.72 7.71 14.49
N TRP A 259 -1.75 8.58 14.78
CA TRP A 259 -0.65 8.90 13.87
C TRP A 259 0.75 8.59 14.42
N GLY A 260 0.94 8.47 15.74
CA GLY A 260 2.26 8.26 16.36
C GLY A 260 2.92 6.90 16.16
N TRP A 261 2.21 5.92 15.60
CA TRP A 261 2.69 4.55 15.43
C TRP A 261 3.74 4.38 14.31
N THR A 262 3.92 5.37 13.42
CA THR A 262 4.73 5.22 12.19
C THR A 262 6.20 4.88 12.47
N GLY A 263 6.79 5.43 13.53
CA GLY A 263 8.18 5.14 13.92
C GLY A 263 8.38 3.68 14.36
N VAL A 264 7.45 3.15 15.17
CA VAL A 264 7.50 1.76 15.63
C VAL A 264 7.21 0.78 14.49
N ALA A 265 6.27 1.09 13.60
CA ALA A 265 6.00 0.24 12.44
C ALA A 265 7.21 0.13 11.51
N LEU A 266 7.95 1.22 11.30
CA LEU A 266 9.17 1.20 10.49
C LEU A 266 10.31 0.44 11.20
N PHE A 267 10.41 0.57 12.53
CA PHE A 267 11.33 -0.22 13.34
C PHE A 267 11.07 -1.73 13.20
N VAL A 268 9.79 -2.15 13.23
CA VAL A 268 9.40 -3.55 12.99
C VAL A 268 9.80 -4.00 11.60
N ALA A 269 9.50 -3.22 10.56
CA ALA A 269 9.83 -3.56 9.18
C ALA A 269 11.34 -3.77 8.98
N ILE A 270 12.15 -2.85 9.51
CA ILE A 270 13.61 -2.90 9.41
C ILE A 270 14.17 -4.09 10.18
N ARG A 271 13.67 -4.40 11.38
CA ARG A 271 14.13 -5.56 12.16
C ARG A 271 13.72 -6.90 11.56
N MET A 272 12.49 -7.02 11.06
CA MET A 272 12.00 -8.25 10.43
C MET A 272 12.73 -8.54 9.11
N TYR A 273 13.21 -7.51 8.42
CA TYR A 273 13.94 -7.59 7.17
C TYR A 273 15.35 -7.01 7.28
N ALA A 274 16.06 -7.33 8.37
CA ALA A 274 17.40 -6.79 8.66
C ALA A 274 18.45 -7.07 7.56
N ARG A 275 18.23 -8.10 6.72
CA ARG A 275 19.08 -8.43 5.57
C ARG A 275 18.86 -7.50 4.36
N THR A 276 17.70 -6.85 4.26
CA THR A 276 17.32 -5.91 3.19
C THR A 276 16.52 -4.72 3.75
N PRO A 277 17.11 -3.92 4.66
CA PRO A 277 16.37 -2.91 5.41
C PRO A 277 15.85 -1.78 4.52
N ALA A 278 16.57 -1.44 3.45
CA ALA A 278 16.17 -0.42 2.48
C ALA A 278 14.88 -0.81 1.73
N VAL A 279 14.74 -2.08 1.32
CA VAL A 279 13.54 -2.56 0.62
C VAL A 279 12.33 -2.56 1.54
N ALA A 280 12.50 -2.98 2.80
CA ALA A 280 11.41 -3.00 3.76
C ALA A 280 10.96 -1.59 4.16
N ALA A 281 11.90 -0.67 4.40
CA ALA A 281 11.60 0.73 4.66
C ALA A 281 10.94 1.40 3.44
N GLY A 282 11.41 1.08 2.23
CA GLY A 282 10.83 1.53 0.97
C GLY A 282 9.38 1.07 0.81
N MET A 283 9.09 -0.23 0.96
CA MET A 283 7.73 -0.77 0.81
C MET A 283 6.74 -0.19 1.82
N VAL A 284 7.14 -0.10 3.09
CA VAL A 284 6.29 0.51 4.13
C VAL A 284 6.11 2.00 3.84
N GLY A 285 7.18 2.70 3.46
CA GLY A 285 7.14 4.11 3.04
C GLY A 285 6.19 4.36 1.88
N THR A 286 6.21 3.53 0.84
CA THR A 286 5.28 3.60 -0.30
C THR A 286 3.84 3.44 0.17
N GLY A 287 3.56 2.50 1.07
CA GLY A 287 2.24 2.34 1.69
C GLY A 287 1.77 3.62 2.40
N LEU A 288 2.64 4.23 3.21
CA LEU A 288 2.36 5.52 3.87
C LEU A 288 2.08 6.63 2.85
N CYS A 289 2.92 6.78 1.81
CA CYS A 289 2.72 7.80 0.77
C CYS A 289 1.40 7.61 0.04
N LEU A 290 1.03 6.38 -0.33
CA LEU A 290 -0.27 6.08 -0.94
C LEU A 290 -1.43 6.46 -0.02
N GLY A 291 -1.30 6.20 1.28
CA GLY A 291 -2.24 6.71 2.29
C GLY A 291 -2.39 8.24 2.24
N GLY A 292 -1.26 8.96 2.11
CA GLY A 292 -1.25 10.43 1.98
C GLY A 292 -1.84 10.96 0.68
N VAL A 293 -1.88 10.15 -0.38
CA VAL A 293 -2.58 10.46 -1.65
C VAL A 293 -4.09 10.33 -1.47
N VAL A 294 -4.54 9.22 -0.86
CA VAL A 294 -5.96 8.87 -0.77
C VAL A 294 -6.69 9.61 0.34
N GLY A 295 -6.03 9.84 1.48
CA GLY A 295 -6.66 10.34 2.70
C GLY A 295 -7.30 11.72 2.58
N PRO A 296 -6.54 12.78 2.21
CA PRO A 296 -7.11 14.12 2.15
C PRO A 296 -8.28 14.27 1.16
N PRO A 297 -8.23 13.73 -0.08
CA PRO A 297 -9.37 13.75 -0.99
C PRO A 297 -10.58 12.95 -0.47
N ALA A 298 -10.34 11.76 0.09
CA ALA A 298 -11.42 10.93 0.63
C ALA A 298 -12.14 11.65 1.77
N HIS A 299 -11.41 12.30 2.67
CA HIS A 299 -12.01 13.04 3.78
C HIS A 299 -12.77 14.30 3.30
N GLY A 300 -12.24 15.01 2.30
CA GLY A 300 -12.91 16.16 1.69
C GLY A 300 -14.27 15.80 1.07
N VAL A 301 -14.34 14.73 0.27
CA VAL A 301 -15.59 14.27 -0.38
C VAL A 301 -16.66 13.87 0.63
N HIS A 302 -16.26 13.26 1.76
CA HIS A 302 -17.21 12.88 2.82
C HIS A 302 -17.69 14.10 3.62
N GLY A 303 -16.83 15.11 3.82
CA GLY A 303 -17.18 16.37 4.49
C GLY A 303 -18.26 17.15 3.75
N ASP A 304 -18.19 17.26 2.42
CA ASP A 304 -19.17 17.99 1.62
C ASP A 304 -20.53 17.28 1.56
N ARG A 305 -20.55 15.94 1.49
CA ARG A 305 -21.79 15.15 1.52
C ARG A 305 -22.52 15.23 2.87
N GLY A 306 -21.76 15.32 3.98
CA GLY A 306 -22.34 15.51 5.32
C GLY A 306 -23.00 16.88 5.49
N ARG A 307 -22.43 17.92 4.86
CA ARG A 307 -22.98 19.28 4.88
C ARG A 307 -24.27 19.39 4.06
N PHE A 308 -24.33 18.69 2.91
CA PHE A 308 -25.54 18.59 2.10
C PHE A 308 -26.68 17.84 2.81
N ARG A 309 -26.37 16.78 3.57
CA ARG A 309 -27.36 16.00 4.34
C ARG A 309 -27.88 16.74 5.58
N ARG A 310 -27.05 17.52 6.28
CA ARG A 310 -27.49 18.35 7.42
C ARG A 310 -28.35 19.55 6.98
N GLY A 311 -28.12 20.08 5.77
CA GLY A 311 -28.99 21.11 5.18
C GLY A 311 -30.40 20.60 4.81
N LEU A 312 -30.59 19.29 4.65
CA LEU A 312 -31.88 18.67 4.34
C LEU A 312 -32.59 18.07 5.57
N ALA A 313 -31.86 17.77 6.65
CA ALA A 313 -32.41 17.15 7.86
C ALA A 313 -32.67 18.14 9.03
N GLY A 314 -32.28 19.41 8.89
CA GLY A 314 -32.62 20.48 9.82
C GLY A 314 -33.61 21.46 9.20
N GLY A 315 -34.90 21.27 9.47
CA GLY A 315 -35.88 22.35 9.28
C GLY A 315 -35.52 23.51 10.20
N GLY A 316 -34.97 24.59 9.64
CA GLY A 316 -34.55 25.76 10.38
C GLY A 316 -33.92 26.82 9.49
N GLY A 317 -34.77 27.71 8.96
CA GLY A 317 -34.45 29.08 8.55
C GLY A 317 -33.26 29.30 7.61
N CYS A 318 -33.55 29.54 6.33
CA CYS A 318 -32.65 30.24 5.43
C CYS A 318 -32.25 31.61 6.02
N HIS A 319 -31.04 31.74 6.57
CA HIS A 319 -30.41 33.05 6.72
C HIS A 319 -29.78 33.45 5.39
N GLY A 320 -30.58 34.11 4.56
CA GLY A 320 -30.07 34.93 3.46
C GLY A 320 -29.23 36.11 3.99
N PRO A 321 -28.38 36.72 3.15
CA PRO A 321 -27.56 37.86 3.56
C PRO A 321 -28.46 39.00 4.03
N ARG A 322 -28.25 39.46 5.27
CA ARG A 322 -28.94 40.61 5.87
C ARG A 322 -28.82 41.81 4.92
N ARG A 323 -29.97 42.28 4.42
CA ARG A 323 -30.08 43.63 3.82
C ARG A 323 -29.70 44.65 4.92
N PRO A 324 -28.93 45.70 4.60
CA PRO A 324 -28.70 46.77 5.56
C PRO A 324 -30.02 47.47 5.86
N HIS A 325 -30.24 47.76 7.14
CA HIS A 325 -31.36 48.57 7.62
C HIS A 325 -31.40 49.92 6.89
N ARG A 326 -32.58 50.23 6.34
CA ARG A 326 -32.93 51.53 5.80
C ARG A 326 -33.34 52.40 6.97
N GLY A 327 -32.44 53.29 7.40
CA GLY A 327 -32.70 54.22 8.49
C GLY A 327 -31.45 54.47 9.31
N ASP A 328 -30.52 55.22 8.74
CA ASP A 328 -29.79 56.27 9.46
C ASP A 328 -29.14 57.20 8.43
N ARG A 329 -29.40 58.49 8.58
CA ARG A 329 -28.92 59.57 7.71
C ARG A 329 -27.40 59.72 7.89
N PRO A 330 -26.59 59.87 6.83
CA PRO A 330 -25.24 60.35 7.00
C PRO A 330 -25.28 61.88 7.14
N SER A 331 -24.87 62.34 8.31
CA SER A 331 -24.48 63.73 8.58
C SER A 331 -23.40 64.16 7.59
N CYS A 332 -23.62 65.29 6.95
CA CYS A 332 -22.65 65.95 6.08
C CYS A 332 -21.34 66.23 6.81
N CYS A 333 -20.21 65.98 6.13
CA CYS A 333 -19.01 66.79 6.28
C CYS A 333 -18.61 67.34 4.89
N PRO A 334 -18.07 68.57 4.82
CA PRO A 334 -18.02 69.39 3.61
C PRO A 334 -16.65 69.35 2.92
N GLY A 335 -16.65 69.59 1.61
CA GLY A 335 -15.46 69.73 0.75
C GLY A 335 -15.19 68.45 -0.03
N GLY A 336 -15.31 68.37 -1.36
CA GLY A 336 -15.18 69.41 -2.37
C GLY A 336 -14.13 68.93 -3.36
N THR A 337 -14.52 68.06 -4.30
CA THR A 337 -13.96 67.94 -5.67
C THR A 337 -14.72 66.85 -6.46
N PRO A 338 -15.11 67.09 -7.72
CA PRO A 338 -15.91 66.15 -8.52
C PRO A 338 -15.12 65.33 -9.56
N CYS A 339 -15.62 64.11 -9.83
CA CYS A 339 -15.63 63.37 -11.12
C CYS A 339 -14.30 62.89 -11.76
N PRO A 340 -14.31 61.88 -12.68
CA PRO A 340 -15.44 61.45 -13.50
C PRO A 340 -15.73 59.94 -13.63
N ASP A 341 -17.00 59.70 -13.96
CA ASP A 341 -17.54 58.49 -14.57
C ASP A 341 -16.97 58.21 -15.97
N ALA A 342 -17.19 56.94 -16.36
CA ALA A 342 -17.45 56.43 -17.71
C ALA A 342 -16.33 55.59 -18.35
N LEU A 343 -16.62 54.30 -18.53
CA LEU A 343 -16.88 53.66 -19.84
C LEU A 343 -17.12 52.14 -19.63
N ILE A 344 -18.36 51.65 -19.78
CA ILE A 344 -18.87 50.84 -20.93
C ILE A 344 -18.16 49.45 -21.03
N SER A 345 -18.80 48.28 -21.13
CA SER A 345 -20.18 47.87 -21.40
C SER A 345 -20.42 46.45 -20.89
N ARG A 346 -21.70 46.17 -20.61
CA ARG A 346 -22.31 44.84 -20.65
C ARG A 346 -22.47 44.39 -22.10
N SER A 347 -22.28 43.10 -22.37
CA SER A 347 -23.08 42.39 -23.38
C SER A 347 -23.28 40.92 -23.00
N SER A 348 -24.57 40.51 -23.03
CA SER A 348 -25.16 39.19 -23.30
C SER A 348 -24.55 37.93 -22.65
N ALA A 349 -25.20 37.15 -21.76
CA ALA A 349 -26.56 36.60 -21.71
C ALA A 349 -26.94 35.60 -22.84
N ARG A 350 -27.29 34.38 -22.38
CA ARG A 350 -28.01 33.25 -23.06
C ARG A 350 -27.18 32.41 -24.04
N ALA A 351 -27.44 31.12 -24.27
CA ALA A 351 -28.20 30.02 -23.66
C ALA A 351 -28.03 28.79 -24.60
N ALA A 352 -28.48 27.61 -24.17
CA ALA A 352 -28.82 26.42 -24.99
C ALA A 352 -27.63 25.57 -25.52
N VAL A 353 -27.45 24.30 -25.15
CA VAL A 353 -28.24 23.05 -25.39
C VAL A 353 -27.87 22.37 -26.71
N ALA A 354 -27.64 21.04 -26.60
CA ALA A 354 -27.50 20.02 -27.66
C ALA A 354 -26.24 20.14 -28.55
N GLY A 355 -25.59 19.07 -29.01
CA GLY A 355 -25.81 17.64 -28.96
C GLY A 355 -24.85 16.98 -29.96
N SER A 356 -24.49 15.72 -29.70
CA SER A 356 -24.24 14.62 -30.64
C SER A 356 -23.26 14.74 -31.84
N GLY A 357 -22.47 13.67 -32.03
CA GLY A 357 -21.76 13.28 -33.27
C GLY A 357 -20.23 13.27 -33.08
N ALA A 358 -19.53 12.15 -32.91
CA ALA A 358 -19.34 10.96 -33.76
C ALA A 358 -18.63 11.24 -35.10
N PHE A 359 -17.74 10.30 -35.48
CA PHE A 359 -16.88 10.16 -36.68
C PHE A 359 -15.46 10.79 -36.62
N VAL A 360 -14.29 10.14 -36.85
CA VAL A 360 -13.78 8.91 -37.52
C VAL A 360 -12.88 9.27 -38.72
N TYR A 361 -11.67 8.66 -38.76
CA TYR A 361 -10.71 8.49 -39.90
C TYR A 361 -9.97 9.77 -40.41
N ASN A 362 -8.74 9.75 -40.95
CA ASN A 362 -7.63 8.78 -41.10
C ASN A 362 -6.41 9.53 -41.69
N SER A 363 -5.22 8.92 -41.59
CA SER A 363 -4.10 8.83 -42.58
C SER A 363 -3.69 10.06 -43.44
N CYS A 364 -2.42 10.39 -43.68
CA CYS A 364 -1.47 9.59 -44.47
C CYS A 364 -0.16 10.38 -44.77
N HIS A 365 0.94 9.61 -44.90
CA HIS A 365 2.19 9.71 -45.70
C HIS A 365 2.62 10.95 -46.53
N HIS A 366 3.93 11.24 -46.47
CA HIS A 366 4.95 11.39 -47.56
C HIS A 366 6.31 11.78 -46.87
N ALA A 367 7.50 11.17 -47.02
CA ALA A 367 8.34 10.61 -48.10
C ALA A 367 9.22 11.63 -48.89
N LEU A 368 10.54 11.30 -48.97
CA LEU A 368 11.63 11.81 -49.86
C LEU A 368 12.37 13.10 -49.41
N GLY A 369 13.69 13.32 -49.57
CA GLY A 369 14.85 12.64 -50.18
C GLY A 369 16.13 13.50 -49.92
N ALA A 370 17.33 12.92 -49.77
CA ALA A 370 18.43 12.87 -50.77
C ALA A 370 19.62 13.87 -50.55
N GLY A 371 20.86 13.38 -50.73
CA GLY A 371 22.10 14.15 -51.02
C GLY A 371 23.29 13.90 -50.04
N ARG A 372 24.29 13.05 -50.36
CA ARG A 372 25.60 13.33 -51.04
C ARG A 372 26.55 14.27 -50.24
N GLU A 373 27.87 14.10 -50.08
CA GLU A 373 28.93 13.26 -50.67
C GLU A 373 30.30 13.55 -49.96
N ARG A 374 31.32 12.68 -50.19
CA ARG A 374 32.80 12.82 -50.03
C ARG A 374 33.47 12.52 -48.66
N ALA A 375 34.70 12.00 -48.55
CA ALA A 375 35.60 11.08 -49.30
C ALA A 375 37.02 11.18 -48.64
N ARG A 376 37.85 10.13 -48.83
CA ARG A 376 39.29 9.92 -48.47
C ARG A 376 39.52 9.38 -47.04
N GLY A 377 40.08 8.18 -46.82
CA GLY A 377 41.26 7.50 -47.42
C GLY A 377 42.39 7.52 -46.36
N SER A 378 43.28 6.55 -46.12
CA SER A 378 43.68 5.28 -46.72
C SER A 378 44.81 4.67 -45.83
N ARG A 379 45.06 3.35 -45.96
CA ARG A 379 46.22 2.51 -45.53
C ARG A 379 46.27 2.05 -44.06
N GLY A 380 46.59 0.80 -43.72
CA GLY A 380 46.95 -0.38 -44.52
C GLY A 380 47.87 -1.35 -43.71
N GLY A 381 47.69 -2.66 -43.92
CA GLY A 381 48.62 -3.76 -43.58
C GLY A 381 48.50 -4.33 -42.16
N GLY A 382 48.52 -5.63 -41.88
CA GLY A 382 48.77 -6.85 -42.65
C GLY A 382 49.18 -7.97 -41.66
N ARG A 383 48.48 -9.10 -41.69
CA ARG A 383 48.76 -10.41 -41.00
C ARG A 383 49.94 -11.14 -41.70
N PRO A 384 50.44 -12.37 -41.33
CA PRO A 384 49.81 -13.52 -40.62
C PRO A 384 50.74 -14.41 -39.70
N VAL A 385 50.19 -15.20 -38.76
CA VAL A 385 50.08 -16.70 -38.68
C VAL A 385 51.36 -17.53 -38.90
N MET A 386 51.79 -18.33 -37.89
CA MET A 386 52.19 -19.76 -38.01
C MET A 386 52.54 -20.42 -36.65
N SER A 387 52.10 -21.67 -36.47
CA SER A 387 52.71 -22.77 -35.67
C SER A 387 53.28 -23.80 -36.68
N PRO A 388 54.17 -24.81 -36.39
CA PRO A 388 54.06 -25.82 -35.30
C PRO A 388 55.36 -26.49 -34.71
N ASP A 389 55.24 -27.02 -33.48
CA ASP A 389 55.76 -28.32 -32.93
C ASP A 389 57.30 -28.64 -32.80
N PRO A 390 57.75 -29.82 -32.27
CA PRO A 390 58.21 -30.06 -30.89
C PRO A 390 59.68 -30.57 -30.76
N SER A 391 60.22 -30.70 -29.52
CA SER A 391 61.10 -31.81 -29.05
C SER A 391 62.05 -31.46 -27.87
N ALA A 392 62.31 -32.50 -27.05
CA ALA A 392 63.52 -32.77 -26.26
C ALA A 392 63.75 -32.07 -24.89
N THR A 393 63.46 -32.83 -23.82
CA THR A 393 64.31 -32.99 -22.62
C THR A 393 65.67 -33.61 -23.01
N PRO A 394 66.82 -33.44 -22.31
CA PRO A 394 66.96 -33.76 -20.88
C PRO A 394 68.04 -32.99 -20.05
N THR A 395 68.12 -33.37 -18.77
CA THR A 395 69.31 -33.41 -17.88
C THR A 395 69.70 -32.18 -17.03
N GLU A 396 69.50 -32.35 -15.72
CA GLU A 396 70.23 -31.75 -14.58
C GLU A 396 71.74 -32.13 -14.59
N PRO A 397 72.69 -31.45 -13.88
CA PRO A 397 72.66 -31.32 -12.40
C PRO A 397 73.42 -30.14 -11.70
N ARG A 398 73.10 -29.95 -10.39
CA ARG A 398 73.99 -29.56 -9.25
C ARG A 398 74.55 -28.11 -9.22
N LEU A 399 74.69 -27.36 -8.11
CA LEU A 399 75.14 -27.63 -6.73
C LEU A 399 74.98 -26.36 -5.84
N TRP A 400 75.21 -26.51 -4.52
CA TRP A 400 75.26 -25.56 -3.37
C TRP A 400 73.97 -25.52 -2.52
N GLU A 401 73.96 -25.71 -1.20
CA GLU A 401 74.92 -26.16 -0.19
C GLU A 401 74.14 -26.40 1.11
N ALA A 402 74.59 -27.35 1.93
CA ALA A 402 73.94 -27.77 3.17
C ALA A 402 74.50 -27.02 4.39
N GLN A 403 73.68 -26.82 5.44
CA GLN A 403 73.96 -27.32 6.81
C GLN A 403 72.94 -26.88 7.89
N GLY A 404 72.49 -27.87 8.69
CA GLY A 404 72.00 -27.85 10.09
C GLY A 404 70.69 -27.09 10.39
N SER A 405 69.78 -27.53 11.26
CA SER A 405 69.85 -28.52 12.34
C SER A 405 68.42 -28.98 12.72
N ALA A 406 68.34 -30.13 13.39
CA ALA A 406 67.15 -30.85 13.82
C ALA A 406 66.15 -30.05 14.68
N GLU A 407 64.85 -30.30 14.46
CA GLU A 407 63.87 -30.53 15.54
C GLU A 407 62.58 -31.16 14.97
N ASP A 408 62.35 -32.42 15.36
CA ASP A 408 61.07 -33.13 15.29
C ASP A 408 60.07 -32.46 16.24
N THR A 409 58.90 -32.01 15.77
CA THR A 409 57.68 -32.03 16.59
C THR A 409 56.40 -32.09 15.74
N PRO A 410 55.36 -32.80 16.22
CA PRO A 410 54.23 -33.25 15.41
C PRO A 410 53.14 -32.21 15.22
N VAL A 411 52.42 -32.37 14.10
CA VAL A 411 51.21 -31.63 13.69
C VAL A 411 50.13 -31.68 14.81
N PRO A 412 49.60 -30.54 15.29
CA PRO A 412 48.50 -30.56 16.25
C PRO A 412 47.17 -30.87 15.56
N SER A 413 46.56 -31.97 16.01
CA SER A 413 45.20 -32.40 15.70
C SER A 413 44.17 -31.31 16.03
N ARG A 414 43.28 -31.01 15.08
CA ARG A 414 42.10 -30.16 15.30
C ARG A 414 41.23 -30.76 16.40
N ALA A 415 41.24 -30.11 17.55
CA ALA A 415 40.35 -30.39 18.67
C ALA A 415 38.88 -30.32 18.21
N ALA A 416 38.20 -31.46 18.32
CA ALA A 416 36.76 -31.57 18.22
C ALA A 416 36.10 -30.65 19.25
N THR A 417 35.47 -29.58 18.79
CA THR A 417 34.65 -28.71 19.63
C THR A 417 33.39 -29.50 20.01
N ARG A 418 33.37 -30.04 21.24
CA ARG A 418 32.18 -30.66 21.83
C ARG A 418 31.05 -29.63 21.86
N ALA A 419 29.96 -29.92 21.14
CA ALA A 419 28.69 -29.23 21.32
C ALA A 419 28.16 -29.49 22.75
N PRO A 420 27.51 -28.51 23.40
CA PRO A 420 26.90 -28.73 24.72
C PRO A 420 25.72 -29.72 24.61
N PRO A 421 25.46 -30.53 25.65
CA PRO A 421 24.39 -31.51 25.62
C PRO A 421 23.02 -30.83 25.55
N HIS A 422 22.22 -31.20 24.55
CA HIS A 422 20.82 -30.80 24.44
C HIS A 422 20.00 -31.55 25.49
N SER A 423 19.63 -30.89 26.58
CA SER A 423 18.63 -31.41 27.52
C SER A 423 17.27 -31.50 26.80
N PRO A 424 16.58 -32.66 26.81
CA PRO A 424 15.28 -32.81 26.16
C PRO A 424 14.19 -32.27 27.08
N ALA A 425 14.13 -30.94 27.24
CA ALA A 425 12.99 -30.27 27.88
C ALA A 425 11.98 -29.82 26.82
N VAL A 426 11.42 -30.80 26.09
CA VAL A 426 10.26 -30.62 25.21
C VAL A 426 9.01 -30.73 26.10
N SER A 427 8.60 -29.64 26.74
CA SER A 427 7.51 -28.76 26.31
C SER A 427 6.09 -29.23 26.70
N LEU A 428 5.71 -28.97 27.96
CA LEU A 428 4.29 -28.87 28.34
C LEU A 428 3.72 -27.46 28.07
N ARG A 429 4.57 -26.42 28.00
CA ARG A 429 4.16 -25.02 27.80
C ARG A 429 3.74 -24.66 26.36
N THR A 430 4.04 -25.50 25.38
CA THR A 430 3.68 -25.26 23.96
C THR A 430 2.24 -25.66 23.63
N ARG A 431 1.59 -26.52 24.43
CA ARG A 431 0.18 -26.91 24.21
C ARG A 431 -0.83 -25.88 24.75
N LEU A 432 -0.47 -25.09 25.76
CA LEU A 432 -1.34 -24.02 26.29
C LEU A 432 -1.30 -22.71 25.46
N GLY A 433 -0.23 -22.50 24.68
CA GLY A 433 -0.07 -21.31 23.82
C GLY A 433 -0.76 -21.37 22.45
N SER A 434 -1.30 -22.52 22.04
CA SER A 434 -2.09 -22.66 20.80
C SER A 434 -3.58 -22.41 21.03
N ALA A 435 -4.12 -22.84 22.17
CA ALA A 435 -5.51 -22.61 22.56
C ALA A 435 -5.83 -21.12 22.79
N THR A 436 -4.88 -20.36 23.36
CA THR A 436 -5.03 -18.92 23.62
C THR A 436 -5.01 -18.05 22.37
N ARG A 437 -4.37 -18.49 21.28
CA ARG A 437 -4.34 -17.78 19.98
C ARG A 437 -5.65 -17.91 19.19
N GLY A 438 -6.35 -19.05 19.30
CA GLY A 438 -7.69 -19.21 18.75
C GLY A 438 -8.72 -18.38 19.50
N ALA A 439 -8.62 -18.35 20.84
CA ALA A 439 -9.50 -17.57 21.70
C ALA A 439 -9.44 -16.06 21.43
N SER A 440 -8.26 -15.50 21.13
CA SER A 440 -8.12 -14.06 20.85
C SER A 440 -8.86 -13.61 19.58
N GLY A 441 -8.96 -14.45 18.56
CA GLY A 441 -9.70 -14.10 17.33
C GLY A 441 -11.21 -14.10 17.53
N ILE A 442 -11.72 -15.11 18.26
CA ILE A 442 -13.13 -15.23 18.60
C ILE A 442 -13.56 -14.08 19.53
N LEU A 443 -12.72 -13.73 20.51
CA LEU A 443 -12.97 -12.59 21.41
C LEU A 443 -13.11 -11.26 20.67
N VAL A 444 -12.30 -11.03 19.63
CA VAL A 444 -12.40 -9.82 18.79
C VAL A 444 -13.69 -9.83 17.96
N LEU A 445 -14.09 -10.97 17.41
CA LEU A 445 -15.37 -11.07 16.69
C LEU A 445 -16.56 -10.84 17.61
N LEU A 446 -16.57 -11.46 18.78
CA LEU A 446 -17.61 -11.28 19.79
C LEU A 446 -17.67 -9.84 20.31
N SER A 447 -16.53 -9.19 20.52
CA SER A 447 -16.52 -7.78 20.96
C SER A 447 -17.05 -6.84 19.89
N LEU A 448 -16.74 -7.08 18.61
CA LEU A 448 -17.33 -6.31 17.49
C LEU A 448 -18.85 -6.52 17.38
N MET A 449 -19.32 -7.76 17.55
CA MET A 449 -20.77 -8.07 17.57
C MET A 449 -21.48 -7.40 18.75
N ALA A 450 -20.85 -7.41 19.94
CA ALA A 450 -21.38 -6.76 21.13
C ALA A 450 -21.40 -5.23 20.97
N LEU A 451 -20.36 -4.63 20.40
CA LEU A 451 -20.31 -3.20 20.08
C LEU A 451 -21.41 -2.81 19.07
N TRP A 452 -21.68 -3.65 18.07
CA TRP A 452 -22.79 -3.44 17.15
C TRP A 452 -24.13 -3.44 17.90
N GLU A 453 -24.44 -4.48 18.68
CA GLU A 453 -25.69 -4.54 19.44
C GLU A 453 -25.83 -3.33 20.38
N LEU A 454 -24.76 -2.98 21.09
CA LEU A 454 -24.75 -1.85 22.01
C LEU A 454 -24.98 -0.51 21.29
N SER A 455 -24.47 -0.33 20.08
CA SER A 455 -24.67 0.91 19.31
C SER A 455 -26.13 1.20 19.00
N VAL A 456 -26.96 0.17 18.82
CA VAL A 456 -28.39 0.31 18.54
C VAL A 456 -29.19 0.37 19.85
N VAL A 457 -28.87 -0.49 20.83
CA VAL A 457 -29.59 -0.54 22.12
C VAL A 457 -29.44 0.75 22.91
N THR A 458 -28.28 1.40 22.85
CA THR A 458 -28.03 2.68 23.54
C THR A 458 -28.60 3.89 22.79
N GLY A 459 -29.22 3.70 21.62
CA GLY A 459 -29.71 4.78 20.78
C GLY A 459 -28.59 5.61 20.13
N ALA A 460 -27.34 5.15 20.16
CA ALA A 460 -26.22 5.86 19.52
C ALA A 460 -26.37 5.91 17.99
N VAL A 461 -27.10 4.96 17.40
CA VAL A 461 -27.48 4.92 15.98
C VAL A 461 -28.97 4.56 15.87
N ASP A 462 -29.80 5.53 15.51
CA ASP A 462 -31.25 5.35 15.33
C ASP A 462 -31.62 5.40 13.84
N THR A 463 -31.32 4.31 13.12
CA THR A 463 -31.66 4.18 11.70
C THR A 463 -32.21 2.80 11.37
N PRO A 464 -33.29 2.68 10.58
CA PRO A 464 -33.83 1.39 10.12
C PRO A 464 -32.82 0.56 9.30
N THR A 465 -31.80 1.21 8.74
CA THR A 465 -30.73 0.57 7.96
C THR A 465 -29.66 -0.11 8.81
N TRP A 466 -29.68 0.08 10.13
CA TRP A 466 -28.69 -0.49 11.07
C TRP A 466 -29.39 -1.29 12.17
N PRO A 467 -30.04 -2.43 11.83
CA PRO A 467 -30.80 -3.21 12.80
C PRO A 467 -29.88 -3.83 13.86
N ARG A 468 -30.50 -4.17 15.00
CA ARG A 468 -29.86 -4.91 16.08
C ARG A 468 -29.31 -6.23 15.55
N PHE A 469 -28.14 -6.63 16.04
CA PHE A 469 -27.50 -7.87 15.62
C PHE A 469 -28.33 -9.10 16.02
N SER A 470 -29.03 -9.02 17.16
CA SER A 470 -30.01 -10.01 17.61
C SER A 470 -31.13 -10.26 16.57
N ILE A 471 -31.61 -9.22 15.89
CA ILE A 471 -32.64 -9.33 14.84
C ILE A 471 -32.05 -10.00 13.59
N ILE A 472 -30.80 -9.68 13.23
CA ILE A 472 -30.10 -10.32 12.10
C ILE A 472 -29.94 -11.83 12.34
N LEU A 473 -29.55 -12.22 13.57
CA LEU A 473 -29.45 -13.63 13.97
C LEU A 473 -30.80 -14.36 13.87
N LEU A 474 -31.88 -13.71 14.30
CA LEU A 474 -33.22 -14.29 14.24
C LEU A 474 -33.71 -14.44 12.79
N ALA A 475 -33.47 -13.43 11.96
CA ALA A 475 -33.72 -13.48 10.52
C ALA A 475 -32.88 -14.58 9.85
N PHE A 476 -31.61 -14.76 10.25
CA PHE A 476 -30.76 -15.84 9.76
C PHE A 476 -31.31 -17.22 10.17
N ALA A 477 -31.73 -17.38 11.42
CA ALA A 477 -32.34 -18.64 11.88
C ALA A 477 -33.64 -18.96 11.11
N GLN A 478 -34.47 -17.95 10.83
CA GLN A 478 -35.66 -18.10 9.99
C GLN A 478 -35.29 -18.42 8.55
N PHE A 479 -34.30 -17.74 7.98
CA PHE A 479 -33.79 -17.99 6.64
C PHE A 479 -33.37 -19.45 6.48
N VAL A 480 -32.60 -20.00 7.44
CA VAL A 480 -32.20 -21.42 7.47
C VAL A 480 -33.38 -22.36 7.64
N ARG A 481 -34.28 -22.10 8.61
CA ARG A 481 -35.44 -22.98 8.88
C ARG A 481 -36.45 -23.02 7.74
N SER A 482 -36.60 -21.92 7.00
CA SER A 482 -37.55 -21.80 5.90
C SER A 482 -37.17 -22.60 4.66
N GLY A 483 -35.94 -23.13 4.57
CA GLY A 483 -35.44 -23.79 3.36
C GLY A 483 -34.97 -22.85 2.25
N THR A 484 -35.38 -21.57 2.30
CA THR A 484 -35.03 -20.52 1.32
C THR A 484 -33.52 -20.40 1.06
N VAL A 485 -32.67 -20.77 2.04
CA VAL A 485 -31.21 -20.80 1.85
C VAL A 485 -30.82 -21.67 0.67
N ILE A 486 -31.44 -22.84 0.51
CA ILE A 486 -31.08 -23.78 -0.56
C ILE A 486 -31.45 -23.18 -1.92
N ASP A 487 -32.66 -22.64 -2.04
CA ASP A 487 -33.15 -22.04 -3.30
C ASP A 487 -32.31 -20.84 -3.73
N VAL A 488 -31.82 -20.05 -2.77
CA VAL A 488 -30.97 -18.88 -3.03
C VAL A 488 -29.52 -19.29 -3.31
N PHE A 489 -28.98 -20.28 -2.61
CA PHE A 489 -27.55 -20.62 -2.68
C PHE A 489 -27.23 -21.64 -3.77
N ALA A 490 -28.13 -22.57 -4.09
CA ALA A 490 -27.87 -23.64 -5.04
C ALA A 490 -27.53 -23.11 -6.46
N PRO A 491 -28.27 -22.13 -7.04
CA PRO A 491 -27.91 -21.57 -8.35
C PRO A 491 -26.53 -20.90 -8.35
N SER A 492 -26.22 -20.15 -7.29
CA SER A 492 -24.92 -19.48 -7.13
C SER A 492 -23.78 -20.49 -7.00
N LEU A 493 -23.98 -21.54 -6.20
CA LEU A 493 -22.96 -22.56 -5.97
C LEU A 493 -22.68 -23.38 -7.24
N TRP A 494 -23.73 -23.69 -8.01
CA TRP A 494 -23.60 -24.33 -9.33
C TRP A 494 -22.79 -23.47 -10.30
N ARG A 495 -23.13 -22.18 -10.45
CA ARG A 495 -22.40 -21.24 -11.33
C ARG A 495 -20.94 -21.10 -10.92
N LEU A 496 -20.71 -20.98 -9.61
CA LEU A 496 -19.37 -20.92 -9.02
C LEU A 496 -18.59 -22.18 -9.37
N ALA A 497 -19.16 -23.37 -9.14
CA ALA A 497 -18.50 -24.64 -9.44
C ALA A 497 -18.20 -24.80 -10.93
N ALA A 498 -19.15 -24.46 -11.81
CA ALA A 498 -18.98 -24.54 -13.26
C ALA A 498 -17.87 -23.59 -13.76
N GLY A 499 -17.96 -22.30 -13.44
CA GLY A 499 -16.97 -21.30 -13.87
C GLY A 499 -15.58 -21.55 -13.28
N TYR A 500 -15.52 -21.94 -12.02
CA TYR A 500 -14.27 -22.27 -11.35
C TYR A 500 -13.61 -23.53 -11.94
N SER A 501 -14.38 -24.55 -12.29
CA SER A 501 -13.85 -25.76 -12.94
C SER A 501 -13.30 -25.48 -14.32
N ILE A 502 -14.00 -24.66 -15.12
CA ILE A 502 -13.53 -24.20 -16.44
C ILE A 502 -12.20 -23.43 -16.30
N ALA A 503 -12.13 -22.51 -15.34
CA ALA A 503 -10.88 -21.78 -15.06
C ALA A 503 -9.76 -22.72 -14.63
N MET A 504 -10.02 -23.65 -13.71
CA MET A 504 -9.00 -24.57 -13.20
C MET A 504 -8.38 -25.39 -14.34
N VAL A 505 -9.20 -26.01 -15.19
CA VAL A 505 -8.71 -26.83 -16.30
C VAL A 505 -7.94 -25.97 -17.32
N SER A 506 -8.54 -24.87 -17.78
CA SER A 506 -7.94 -24.00 -18.81
C SER A 506 -6.67 -23.29 -18.32
N ALA A 507 -6.66 -22.78 -17.09
CA ALA A 507 -5.55 -22.04 -16.52
C ALA A 507 -4.38 -22.95 -16.11
N ILE A 508 -4.64 -24.15 -15.61
CA ILE A 508 -3.56 -25.12 -15.34
C ILE A 508 -2.94 -25.55 -16.66
N ALA A 509 -3.73 -25.86 -17.68
CA ALA A 509 -3.20 -26.23 -18.99
C ALA A 509 -2.35 -25.10 -19.61
N ALA A 510 -2.88 -23.86 -19.63
CA ALA A 510 -2.15 -22.70 -20.13
C ALA A 510 -0.90 -22.38 -19.30
N GLY A 511 -1.01 -22.44 -17.97
CA GLY A 511 0.10 -22.18 -17.05
C GLY A 511 1.21 -23.23 -17.14
N MET A 512 0.87 -24.51 -17.34
CA MET A 512 1.84 -25.56 -17.61
C MET A 512 2.55 -25.34 -18.94
N ALA A 513 1.82 -24.98 -20.00
CA ALA A 513 2.39 -24.70 -21.31
C ALA A 513 3.33 -23.47 -21.27
N MET A 514 2.90 -22.36 -20.65
CA MET A 514 3.72 -21.16 -20.47
C MET A 514 4.90 -21.39 -19.51
N GLY A 515 4.75 -22.24 -18.50
CA GLY A 515 5.82 -22.55 -17.56
C GLY A 515 6.93 -23.40 -18.19
N TYR A 516 6.54 -24.39 -19.01
CA TYR A 516 7.46 -25.36 -19.59
C TYR A 516 8.07 -24.88 -20.91
N PHE A 517 7.28 -24.28 -21.81
CA PHE A 517 7.74 -23.83 -23.11
C PHE A 517 8.07 -22.34 -23.12
N LYS A 518 9.36 -22.01 -23.16
CA LYS A 518 9.87 -20.63 -23.28
C LYS A 518 9.23 -19.78 -24.41
N PRO A 519 9.00 -20.30 -25.65
CA PRO A 519 8.36 -19.48 -26.69
C PRO A 519 6.90 -19.15 -26.35
N VAL A 520 6.15 -20.09 -25.78
CA VAL A 520 4.77 -19.86 -25.33
C VAL A 520 4.75 -18.83 -24.20
N HIS A 521 5.70 -18.91 -23.26
CA HIS A 521 5.86 -17.90 -22.21
C HIS A 521 6.00 -16.50 -22.79
N ARG A 522 6.97 -16.29 -23.68
CA ARG A 522 7.27 -14.98 -24.27
C ARG A 522 6.11 -14.40 -25.08
N LEU A 523 5.31 -15.26 -25.72
CA LEU A 523 4.16 -14.84 -26.52
C LEU A 523 2.99 -14.37 -25.65
N PHE A 524 2.68 -15.10 -24.56
CA PHE A 524 1.50 -14.84 -23.73
C PHE A 524 1.77 -14.00 -22.48
N GLU A 525 3.03 -13.88 -22.04
CA GLU A 525 3.43 -13.09 -20.86
C GLU A 525 2.92 -11.64 -20.93
N PRO A 526 3.11 -10.87 -22.02
CA PRO A 526 2.59 -9.51 -22.10
C PRO A 526 1.07 -9.42 -21.98
N LEU A 527 0.35 -10.37 -22.58
CA LEU A 527 -1.12 -10.43 -22.53
C LEU A 527 -1.62 -10.69 -21.11
N VAL A 528 -0.96 -11.59 -20.38
CA VAL A 528 -1.27 -11.86 -18.96
C VAL A 528 -0.94 -10.64 -18.10
N GLU A 529 0.17 -9.95 -18.35
CA GLU A 529 0.58 -8.76 -17.60
C GLU A 529 -0.34 -7.55 -17.83
N ILE A 530 -0.87 -7.37 -19.05
CA ILE A 530 -1.77 -6.28 -19.39
C ILE A 530 -3.20 -6.52 -18.88
N LEU A 531 -3.70 -7.75 -19.00
CA LEU A 531 -5.09 -8.06 -18.62
C LEU A 531 -5.28 -8.20 -17.11
N ARG A 532 -4.27 -8.72 -16.39
CA ARG A 532 -4.37 -9.02 -14.95
C ARG A 532 -4.67 -7.81 -14.04
N PRO A 533 -4.12 -6.60 -14.26
CA PRO A 533 -4.39 -5.45 -13.41
C PRO A 533 -5.82 -4.92 -13.54
N ILE A 534 -6.51 -5.23 -14.65
CA ILE A 534 -7.86 -4.74 -14.90
C ILE A 534 -8.82 -5.55 -14.00
N PRO A 535 -9.58 -4.89 -13.11
CA PRO A 535 -10.47 -5.60 -12.20
C PRO A 535 -11.56 -6.34 -13.00
N SER A 536 -11.76 -7.63 -12.73
CA SER A 536 -12.73 -8.46 -13.45
C SER A 536 -14.15 -7.87 -13.55
N PRO A 537 -14.68 -7.17 -12.51
CA PRO A 537 -15.98 -6.50 -12.61
C PRO A 537 -16.09 -5.45 -13.74
N ALA A 538 -14.97 -4.86 -14.19
CA ALA A 538 -14.98 -3.89 -15.28
C ALA A 538 -15.36 -4.51 -16.64
N TYR A 539 -15.28 -5.84 -16.77
CA TYR A 539 -15.67 -6.56 -17.99
C TYR A 539 -17.14 -6.95 -18.02
N ILE A 540 -17.91 -6.75 -16.95
CA ILE A 540 -19.33 -7.14 -16.90
C ILE A 540 -20.14 -6.50 -18.03
N PRO A 541 -20.04 -5.18 -18.33
CA PRO A 541 -20.79 -4.58 -19.43
C PRO A 541 -20.46 -5.21 -20.79
N MET A 542 -19.19 -5.54 -21.01
CA MET A 542 -18.74 -6.23 -22.21
C MET A 542 -19.31 -7.65 -22.28
N ALA A 543 -19.30 -8.38 -21.16
CA ALA A 543 -19.87 -9.71 -21.07
C ALA A 543 -21.39 -9.71 -21.32
N ILE A 544 -22.12 -8.70 -20.83
CA ILE A 544 -23.55 -8.51 -21.14
C ILE A 544 -23.75 -8.30 -22.64
N LEU A 545 -22.91 -7.47 -23.28
CA LEU A 545 -23.04 -7.17 -24.69
C LEU A 545 -22.82 -8.40 -25.58
N PHE A 546 -21.81 -9.22 -25.28
CA PHE A 546 -21.43 -10.36 -26.11
C PHE A 546 -22.17 -11.67 -25.77
N LEU A 547 -22.42 -11.93 -24.48
CA LEU A 547 -23.01 -13.19 -24.00
C LEU A 547 -24.47 -13.04 -23.58
N GLY A 548 -24.99 -11.80 -23.54
CA GLY A 548 -26.32 -11.52 -23.02
C GLY A 548 -26.40 -11.61 -21.49
N ILE A 549 -27.61 -11.40 -20.97
CA ILE A 549 -27.92 -11.60 -19.54
C ILE A 549 -28.32 -13.06 -19.34
N GLY A 550 -27.49 -13.82 -18.63
CA GLY A 550 -27.72 -15.25 -18.43
C GLY A 550 -26.72 -15.92 -17.51
N ASN A 551 -26.78 -17.25 -17.46
CA ASN A 551 -25.83 -18.06 -16.69
C ASN A 551 -24.46 -18.07 -17.36
N GLU A 552 -24.43 -18.01 -18.68
CA GLU A 552 -23.27 -18.03 -19.56
C GLU A 552 -22.33 -16.88 -19.23
N MET A 553 -22.88 -15.66 -19.16
CA MET A 553 -22.16 -14.45 -18.75
C MET A 553 -21.58 -14.59 -17.34
N LYS A 554 -22.37 -15.07 -16.36
CA LYS A 554 -21.93 -15.21 -14.96
C LYS A 554 -20.78 -16.23 -14.87
N ILE A 555 -20.94 -17.39 -15.51
CA ILE A 555 -19.94 -18.46 -15.56
C ILE A 555 -18.66 -17.97 -16.24
N PHE A 556 -18.77 -17.26 -17.36
CA PHE A 556 -17.63 -16.68 -18.07
C PHE A 556 -16.86 -15.69 -17.19
N MET A 557 -17.56 -14.81 -16.47
CA MET A 557 -16.92 -13.85 -15.55
C MET A 557 -16.21 -14.53 -14.40
N ILE A 558 -16.80 -15.56 -13.81
CA ILE A 558 -16.14 -16.36 -12.78
C ILE A 558 -14.89 -17.04 -13.35
N ALA A 559 -14.99 -17.65 -14.53
CA ALA A 559 -13.89 -18.33 -15.17
C ALA A 559 -12.74 -17.36 -15.49
N PHE A 560 -13.06 -16.22 -16.10
CA PHE A 560 -12.12 -15.18 -16.48
C PHE A 560 -11.38 -14.61 -15.26
N ALA A 561 -12.09 -14.33 -14.17
CA ALA A 561 -11.48 -13.82 -12.94
C ALA A 561 -10.53 -14.82 -12.26
N CYS A 562 -10.89 -16.11 -12.30
CA CYS A 562 -10.09 -17.18 -11.70
C CYS A 562 -8.91 -17.62 -12.58
N PHE A 563 -8.96 -17.35 -13.88
CA PHE A 563 -7.95 -17.80 -14.84
C PHE A 563 -6.55 -17.26 -14.49
N PHE A 564 -6.40 -15.95 -14.32
CA PHE A 564 -5.08 -15.33 -14.19
C PHE A 564 -4.31 -15.72 -12.91
N PRO A 565 -4.92 -15.74 -11.70
CA PRO A 565 -4.19 -16.16 -10.51
C PRO A 565 -3.75 -17.63 -10.58
N ILE A 566 -4.57 -18.51 -11.19
CA ILE A 566 -4.19 -19.93 -11.39
C ILE A 566 -3.04 -20.04 -12.40
N VAL A 567 -3.11 -19.36 -13.55
CA VAL A 567 -2.02 -19.36 -14.55
C VAL A 567 -0.71 -18.91 -13.93
N VAL A 568 -0.70 -17.74 -13.27
CA VAL A 568 0.54 -17.14 -12.73
C VAL A 568 1.18 -18.03 -11.67
N ASN A 569 0.37 -18.62 -10.78
CA ASN A 569 0.90 -19.54 -9.78
C ASN A 569 1.38 -20.86 -10.40
N THR A 570 0.69 -21.37 -11.42
CA THR A 570 1.10 -22.58 -12.15
C THR A 570 2.44 -22.36 -12.87
N VAL A 571 2.58 -21.25 -13.62
CA VAL A 571 3.84 -20.86 -14.28
C VAL A 571 4.97 -20.76 -13.24
N SER A 572 4.70 -20.10 -12.11
CA SER A 572 5.67 -20.00 -11.02
C SER A 572 6.05 -21.36 -10.46
N GLY A 573 5.10 -22.29 -10.30
CA GLY A 573 5.36 -23.65 -9.83
C GLY A 573 6.27 -24.42 -10.78
N VAL A 574 5.99 -24.36 -12.08
CA VAL A 574 6.80 -25.02 -13.12
C VAL A 574 8.21 -24.45 -13.21
N GLN A 575 8.35 -23.12 -13.14
CA GLN A 575 9.66 -22.45 -13.25
C GLN A 575 10.54 -22.60 -11.99
N ASN A 576 9.94 -22.94 -10.84
CA ASN A 576 10.68 -23.17 -9.59
C ASN A 576 11.08 -24.64 -9.38
N VAL A 577 10.82 -25.53 -10.34
CA VAL A 577 11.32 -26.91 -10.28
C VAL A 577 12.84 -26.91 -10.25
N GLU A 578 13.43 -27.69 -9.33
CA GLU A 578 14.88 -27.70 -9.13
C GLU A 578 15.60 -28.20 -10.40
N PRO A 579 16.59 -27.45 -10.92
CA PRO A 579 17.29 -27.82 -12.15
C PRO A 579 17.91 -29.22 -12.09
N VAL A 580 18.40 -29.64 -10.91
CA VAL A 580 19.02 -30.95 -10.68
C VAL A 580 18.05 -32.10 -10.98
N LEU A 581 16.76 -31.97 -10.63
CA LEU A 581 15.72 -32.96 -10.94
C LEU A 581 15.52 -33.09 -12.46
N LEU A 582 15.55 -31.96 -13.18
CA LEU A 582 15.39 -31.95 -14.63
C LEU A 582 16.61 -32.53 -15.35
N ASP A 583 17.82 -32.25 -14.87
CA ASP A 583 19.04 -32.78 -15.47
C ASP A 583 19.21 -34.29 -15.19
N THR A 584 18.82 -34.74 -14.00
CA THR A 584 18.75 -36.18 -13.67
C THR A 584 17.72 -36.90 -14.54
N ALA A 585 16.60 -36.25 -14.86
CA ALA A 585 15.60 -36.84 -15.73
C ALA A 585 16.12 -37.06 -17.16
N LYS A 586 16.92 -36.10 -17.67
CA LYS A 586 17.57 -36.20 -18.98
C LYS A 586 18.61 -37.31 -19.02
N THR A 587 19.42 -37.48 -17.97
CA THR A 587 20.43 -38.56 -17.94
C THR A 587 19.79 -39.95 -17.87
N LEU A 588 18.60 -40.07 -17.27
CA LEU A 588 17.80 -41.30 -17.26
C LEU A 588 16.99 -41.53 -18.56
N GLY A 589 17.07 -40.63 -19.54
CA GLY A 589 16.40 -40.80 -20.83
C GLY A 589 14.87 -40.66 -20.80
N LEU A 590 14.32 -39.98 -19.79
CA LEU A 590 12.86 -39.76 -19.69
C LEU A 590 12.35 -38.86 -20.81
N ASP A 591 11.23 -39.24 -21.44
CA ASP A 591 10.58 -38.40 -22.44
C ASP A 591 9.89 -37.18 -21.81
N THR A 592 9.66 -36.12 -22.58
CA THR A 592 9.05 -34.86 -22.15
C THR A 592 7.72 -35.07 -21.42
N ARG A 593 6.87 -35.98 -21.91
CA ARG A 593 5.59 -36.29 -21.25
C ARG A 593 5.79 -36.94 -19.88
N GLU A 594 6.81 -37.77 -19.74
CA GLU A 594 7.16 -38.41 -18.48
C GLU A 594 7.75 -37.40 -17.50
N VAL A 595 8.64 -36.52 -17.95
CA VAL A 595 9.21 -35.42 -17.14
C VAL A 595 8.07 -34.54 -16.61
N VAL A 596 7.14 -34.14 -17.47
CA VAL A 596 6.01 -33.29 -17.07
C VAL A 596 5.12 -33.99 -16.04
N ARG A 597 4.77 -35.27 -16.24
CA ARG A 597 3.85 -36.00 -15.34
C ARG A 597 4.49 -36.46 -14.04
N LYS A 598 5.74 -36.94 -14.08
CA LYS A 598 6.42 -37.56 -12.93
C LYS A 598 7.20 -36.54 -12.08
N ILE A 599 7.62 -35.42 -12.66
CA ILE A 599 8.50 -34.45 -11.98
C ILE A 599 7.84 -33.08 -11.88
N VAL A 600 7.52 -32.47 -13.02
CA VAL A 600 7.07 -31.07 -13.05
C VAL A 600 5.69 -30.89 -12.39
N LEU A 601 4.70 -31.69 -12.78
CA LEU A 601 3.33 -31.57 -12.26
C LEU A 601 3.26 -31.83 -10.75
N PRO A 602 3.90 -32.88 -10.19
CA PRO A 602 3.96 -33.06 -8.74
C PRO A 602 4.68 -31.89 -8.05
N ALA A 603 5.84 -31.44 -8.55
CA ALA A 603 6.58 -30.34 -7.94
C ALA A 603 5.81 -29.01 -7.97
N ALA A 604 5.07 -28.74 -9.04
CA ALA A 604 4.24 -27.55 -9.19
C ALA A 604 2.91 -27.62 -8.42
N ALA A 605 2.48 -28.80 -7.96
CA ALA A 605 1.15 -29.02 -7.39
C ALA A 605 0.83 -28.13 -6.19
N THR A 606 1.82 -27.84 -5.33
CA THR A 606 1.67 -26.92 -4.18
C THR A 606 1.40 -25.48 -4.60
N TYR A 607 2.05 -25.02 -5.68
CA TYR A 607 1.81 -23.70 -6.25
C TYR A 607 0.47 -23.64 -6.97
N ILE A 608 0.11 -24.69 -7.73
CA ILE A 608 -1.21 -24.80 -8.37
C ILE A 608 -2.32 -24.75 -7.33
N ALA A 609 -2.20 -25.50 -6.23
CA ALA A 609 -3.14 -25.48 -5.11
C ALA A 609 -3.26 -24.09 -4.46
N ALA A 610 -2.15 -23.38 -4.28
CA ALA A 610 -2.17 -22.00 -3.80
C ALA A 610 -2.92 -21.05 -4.76
N GLY A 611 -2.70 -21.18 -6.07
CA GLY A 611 -3.41 -20.40 -7.10
C GLY A 611 -4.90 -20.70 -7.13
N MET A 612 -5.28 -21.97 -7.05
CA MET A 612 -6.65 -22.44 -6.94
C MET A 612 -7.33 -21.86 -5.70
N ARG A 613 -6.67 -21.93 -4.53
CA ARG A 613 -7.23 -21.40 -3.27
C ARG A 613 -7.50 -19.90 -3.32
N ILE A 614 -6.57 -19.12 -3.84
CA ILE A 614 -6.74 -17.67 -4.02
C ILE A 614 -7.95 -17.40 -4.94
N SER A 615 -8.04 -18.18 -6.02
CA SER A 615 -9.10 -18.02 -7.01
C SER A 615 -10.47 -18.44 -6.49
N LEU A 616 -10.56 -19.35 -5.52
CA LEU A 616 -11.83 -19.75 -4.92
C LEU A 616 -12.51 -18.57 -4.20
N ALA A 617 -11.73 -17.74 -3.50
CA ALA A 617 -12.25 -16.52 -2.88
C ALA A 617 -12.70 -15.49 -3.92
N ILE A 618 -11.94 -15.34 -5.00
CA ILE A 618 -12.28 -14.44 -6.12
C ILE A 618 -13.54 -14.92 -6.84
N ALA A 619 -13.70 -16.22 -7.06
CA ALA A 619 -14.87 -16.83 -7.68
C ALA A 619 -16.14 -16.47 -6.91
N LEU A 620 -16.11 -16.57 -5.58
CA LEU A 620 -17.24 -16.22 -4.73
C LEU A 620 -17.61 -14.73 -4.84
N ILE A 621 -16.61 -13.85 -4.80
CA ILE A 621 -16.82 -12.40 -4.95
C ILE A 621 -17.45 -12.09 -6.30
N ILE A 622 -16.91 -12.64 -7.38
CA ILE A 622 -17.40 -12.37 -8.74
C ILE A 622 -18.78 -12.98 -8.99
N THR A 623 -19.06 -14.16 -8.43
CA THR A 623 -20.41 -14.76 -8.49
C THR A 623 -21.45 -13.80 -7.92
N VAL A 624 -21.21 -13.28 -6.72
CA VAL A 624 -22.14 -12.34 -6.05
C VAL A 624 -22.26 -11.05 -6.84
N ILE A 625 -21.16 -10.46 -7.31
CA ILE A 625 -21.19 -9.21 -8.10
C ILE A 625 -21.97 -9.41 -9.41
N ALA A 626 -21.72 -10.50 -10.13
CA ALA A 626 -22.39 -10.77 -11.41
C ALA A 626 -23.90 -10.98 -11.22
N GLU A 627 -24.31 -11.65 -10.13
CA GLU A 627 -25.72 -11.81 -9.76
C GLU A 627 -26.40 -10.52 -9.30
N MET A 628 -25.67 -9.60 -8.67
CA MET A 628 -26.19 -8.28 -8.30
C MET A 628 -26.45 -7.40 -9.53
N VAL A 629 -25.58 -7.46 -10.54
CA VAL A 629 -25.72 -6.59 -11.73
C VAL A 629 -26.84 -7.08 -12.64
N ALA A 630 -26.92 -8.39 -12.88
CA ALA A 630 -27.81 -8.96 -13.89
C ALA A 630 -28.24 -10.40 -13.53
N GLY A 631 -28.81 -10.55 -12.33
CA GLY A 631 -29.38 -11.81 -11.85
C GLY A 631 -30.90 -11.76 -11.70
N ASN A 632 -31.54 -12.93 -11.87
CA ASN A 632 -32.95 -13.16 -11.52
C ASN A 632 -33.10 -14.09 -10.31
N ASP A 633 -31.98 -14.65 -9.84
CA ASP A 633 -31.85 -15.69 -8.83
C ASP A 633 -30.39 -15.70 -8.31
N GLY A 634 -30.17 -16.35 -7.17
CA GLY A 634 -28.87 -16.43 -6.51
C GLY A 634 -28.70 -15.47 -5.34
N ILE A 635 -27.59 -15.63 -4.61
CA ILE A 635 -27.27 -14.91 -3.38
C ILE A 635 -27.14 -13.41 -3.64
N GLY A 636 -26.43 -13.01 -4.72
CA GLY A 636 -26.24 -11.60 -5.05
C GLY A 636 -27.55 -10.91 -5.40
N PHE A 637 -28.41 -11.61 -6.15
CA PHE A 637 -29.77 -11.12 -6.46
C PHE A 637 -30.61 -11.00 -5.20
N TYR A 638 -30.59 -12.00 -4.31
CA TYR A 638 -31.34 -11.99 -3.06
C TYR A 638 -30.95 -10.80 -2.18
N ILE A 639 -29.64 -10.58 -1.96
CA ILE A 639 -29.12 -9.44 -1.18
C ILE A 639 -29.66 -8.12 -1.76
N LEU A 640 -29.53 -7.92 -3.07
CA LEU A 640 -29.97 -6.67 -3.72
C LEU A 640 -31.50 -6.53 -3.72
N SER A 641 -32.25 -7.63 -3.83
CA SER A 641 -33.70 -7.62 -3.76
C SER A 641 -34.20 -7.27 -2.36
N SER A 642 -33.64 -7.86 -1.30
CA SER A 642 -33.95 -7.54 0.09
C SER A 642 -33.59 -6.09 0.41
N GLN A 643 -32.46 -5.59 -0.12
CA GLN A 643 -32.10 -4.17 -0.01
C GLN A 643 -33.15 -3.26 -0.66
N ARG A 644 -33.56 -3.55 -1.90
CA ARG A 644 -34.55 -2.74 -2.64
C ARG A 644 -35.94 -2.79 -2.01
N SER A 645 -36.31 -3.90 -1.38
CA SER A 645 -37.56 -4.05 -0.63
C SER A 645 -37.48 -3.55 0.83
N PHE A 646 -36.39 -2.91 1.25
CA PHE A 646 -36.17 -2.48 2.64
C PHE A 646 -36.26 -3.61 3.70
N ARG A 647 -36.06 -4.87 3.28
CA ARG A 647 -35.93 -6.04 4.16
C ARG A 647 -34.48 -6.18 4.64
N ILE A 648 -34.03 -5.17 5.39
CA ILE A 648 -32.63 -5.00 5.77
C ILE A 648 -32.11 -6.16 6.64
N SER A 649 -32.94 -6.69 7.55
CA SER A 649 -32.58 -7.84 8.38
C SER A 649 -32.29 -9.09 7.54
N GLU A 650 -33.10 -9.36 6.51
CA GLU A 650 -32.91 -10.48 5.59
C GLU A 650 -31.67 -10.30 4.71
N MET A 651 -31.42 -9.07 4.25
CA MET A 651 -30.21 -8.71 3.52
C MET A 651 -28.96 -9.05 4.34
N TYR A 652 -28.89 -8.60 5.60
CA TYR A 652 -27.77 -8.91 6.48
C TYR A 652 -27.67 -10.40 6.82
N ALA A 653 -28.81 -11.09 7.01
CA ALA A 653 -28.83 -12.53 7.22
C ALA A 653 -28.22 -13.29 6.02
N ALA A 654 -28.53 -12.89 4.78
CA ALA A 654 -27.93 -13.45 3.58
C ALA A 654 -26.42 -13.17 3.50
N VAL A 655 -25.96 -11.99 3.91
CA VAL A 655 -24.52 -11.66 4.01
C VAL A 655 -23.80 -12.54 5.04
N VAL A 656 -24.42 -12.80 6.20
CA VAL A 656 -23.89 -13.73 7.21
C VAL A 656 -23.83 -15.15 6.66
N ALA A 657 -24.88 -15.61 5.98
CA ALA A 657 -24.91 -16.91 5.32
C ALA A 657 -23.79 -17.05 4.27
N LEU A 658 -23.56 -16.01 3.48
CA LEU A 658 -22.47 -15.95 2.49
C LEU A 658 -21.09 -16.03 3.17
N ALA A 659 -20.89 -15.34 4.30
CA ALA A 659 -19.64 -15.43 5.07
C ALA A 659 -19.37 -16.84 5.59
N ILE A 660 -20.41 -17.51 6.10
CA ILE A 660 -20.33 -18.91 6.55
C ILE A 660 -20.03 -19.85 5.38
N LEU A 661 -20.67 -19.66 4.23
CA LEU A 661 -20.42 -20.44 3.02
C LEU A 661 -18.96 -20.28 2.57
N GLY A 662 -18.48 -19.04 2.47
CA GLY A 662 -17.10 -18.76 2.06
C GLY A 662 -16.06 -19.37 3.00
N TYR A 663 -16.29 -19.28 4.32
CA TYR A 663 -15.44 -19.95 5.31
C TYR A 663 -15.46 -21.47 5.13
N SER A 664 -16.63 -22.05 4.94
CA SER A 664 -16.83 -23.50 4.77
C SER A 664 -16.15 -24.01 3.50
N LEU A 665 -16.32 -23.31 2.36
CA LEU A 665 -15.67 -23.65 1.09
C LEU A 665 -14.14 -23.59 1.20
N ASN A 666 -13.59 -22.54 1.83
CA ASN A 666 -12.15 -22.46 2.05
C ASN A 666 -11.65 -23.56 3.00
N ARG A 667 -12.40 -23.90 4.06
CA ARG A 667 -12.04 -25.02 4.96
C ARG A 667 -12.06 -26.36 4.24
N LEU A 668 -13.09 -26.61 3.43
CA LEU A 668 -13.21 -27.80 2.61
C LEU A 668 -12.03 -27.91 1.64
N PHE A 669 -11.70 -26.82 0.95
CA PHE A 669 -10.57 -26.77 0.03
C PHE A 669 -9.26 -27.12 0.73
N VAL A 670 -8.98 -26.52 1.90
CA VAL A 670 -7.77 -26.82 2.67
C VAL A 670 -7.73 -28.26 3.14
N GLY A 671 -8.88 -28.83 3.53
CA GLY A 671 -8.99 -30.24 3.89
C GLY A 671 -8.67 -31.17 2.72
N VAL A 672 -9.16 -30.85 1.52
CA VAL A 672 -8.87 -31.59 0.29
C VAL A 672 -7.39 -31.42 -0.11
N GLU A 673 -6.86 -30.20 -0.06
CA GLU A 673 -5.45 -29.88 -0.34
C GLU A 673 -4.51 -30.69 0.57
N ALA A 674 -4.80 -30.74 1.87
CA ALA A 674 -3.99 -31.47 2.84
C ALA A 674 -3.98 -32.99 2.58
N ARG A 675 -5.08 -33.56 2.07
CA ARG A 675 -5.15 -34.98 1.70
C ARG A 675 -4.41 -35.27 0.39
N LEU A 676 -4.64 -34.46 -0.64
CA LEU A 676 -4.05 -34.66 -1.97
C LEU A 676 -2.53 -34.41 -2.00
N LEU A 677 -2.04 -33.51 -1.13
CA LEU A 677 -0.63 -33.12 -1.08
C LEU A 677 0.07 -33.56 0.21
N ALA A 678 -0.45 -34.59 0.90
CA ALA A 678 0.14 -35.16 2.11
C ALA A 678 1.60 -35.64 1.92
N TRP A 679 1.97 -35.95 0.68
CA TRP A 679 3.32 -36.35 0.28
C TRP A 679 4.32 -35.17 0.22
N SER A 680 3.85 -33.92 0.12
CA SER A 680 4.72 -32.76 -0.03
C SER A 680 5.29 -32.28 1.32
N PRO A 681 6.62 -32.15 1.47
CA PRO A 681 7.25 -31.66 2.70
C PRO A 681 6.79 -30.25 3.10
N ALA A 682 6.42 -29.42 2.13
CA ALA A 682 5.99 -28.04 2.35
C ALA A 682 4.66 -27.93 3.13
N ILE A 683 3.79 -28.93 3.05
CA ILE A 683 2.48 -28.96 3.73
C ILE A 683 2.58 -29.69 5.08
N ARG A 684 3.47 -30.69 5.20
CA ARG A 684 3.68 -31.44 6.46
C ARG A 684 4.14 -30.56 7.62
N ASN A 685 4.85 -29.47 7.35
CA ASN A 685 5.39 -28.55 8.35
C ASN A 685 4.53 -27.30 8.60
N ARG A 686 3.31 -27.24 8.03
CA ARG A 686 2.41 -26.09 8.09
C ARG A 686 1.28 -26.34 9.08
#